data_AF-A0A7X3R6A7-F1
#
_entry.id   AF-A0A7X3R6A7-F1
#
_cell.length_a   1.000
_cell.length_b   1.000
_cell.length_c   1.000
_cell.angle_alpha   90.00
_cell.angle_beta   90.00
_cell.angle_gamma   90.00
#
_symmetry.space_group_name_H-M   'P 1'
#
loop_
_entity.id
_entity.type
_entity.pdbx_description
1 polymer ?
#
loop_
_entity_poly.entity_id
_entity_poly.type
_entity_poly.pdbx_seq_one_letter_code
_entity_poly.pdbx_strand_id
1 'polypeptide(L)'
;MTAAPISPYRRPLTIDHTRVRNTDQRNFPVLIRLSDPTLRSTAAGGHVAHDQGADLFFTQADGRTRLPHELVAYDPEQGQLEAWVEVPVLSCRQDEILYLYYGDSSAAETAPVRGVWEDAYGLVQHGERVVAGSSAMELTEELTVEAWVQGTGSGAEALQPLVSKWAVQESFDAFSAYDAGQTDGLACVGFYGAVFDGRYVYWCPIRSHRERNTVHANVLRCDTQGDFHDPQSWEAYDARGTDGLNTVCYYGAAFDGRYVIFTPRDDGQGYHSRVLRYDTHRPFKSAASWEAYDADLPHSHQGVAGDGRYLYFCPGYDGASEGPLTESKLSGKVLRMDTQADFRDPTTYRVFDTEEISEETVCFDGGAFDGRYIYFVPLINGVVVQYDTKGDFADPASWRAYDARSLNMQMNVGAVFDGRYLYFCAYGHSHMIRYDTQGDFTADASWETFDAANTSGLDTGGFDGGFFDGCYVYFVPWTRTVPAGEHKSTYHANFLRYDTRGAFDDPQSWTAHDASTTDGLKTVGYNAGAFDGRYFYGASLYDGEGDAYHGRVLRYDTAGCNASFSLRYGDYGHNGGLCAAVPGPSFLVNTTKGPCSIAAHQALTPGWHHVAGVYNGRTLKLWVDGRLVAERSGAGSLQDNQAPVTIGGLANGSAQFHGQVGGVRVATVARSDDWLKTAYQNLVDPQGFIRLEKEEQVAI
;
A
#
# COMPACT_ATOMS: atom_id res chain seq x y z
N MET A 1 -47.56 -17.76 24.82
CA MET A 1 -47.01 -16.93 25.91
C MET A 1 -46.15 -17.83 26.76
N THR A 2 -44.86 -17.94 26.44
CA THR A 2 -43.87 -18.58 27.32
C THR A 2 -43.50 -17.56 28.39
N ALA A 3 -43.60 -17.94 29.67
CA ALA A 3 -43.20 -17.08 30.78
C ALA A 3 -41.71 -16.71 30.63
N ALA A 4 -41.36 -15.45 30.90
CA ALA A 4 -39.96 -15.03 30.90
C ALA A 4 -39.20 -15.87 31.96
N PRO A 5 -38.02 -16.42 31.64
CA PRO A 5 -37.14 -17.03 32.63
C PRO A 5 -36.86 -16.00 33.74
N ILE A 6 -37.14 -16.35 35.00
CA ILE A 6 -37.01 -15.44 36.13
C ILE A 6 -35.64 -15.67 36.76
N SER A 7 -34.66 -14.86 36.36
CA SER A 7 -33.36 -14.84 37.02
C SER A 7 -33.46 -14.21 38.41
N PRO A 8 -33.03 -14.91 39.48
CA PRO A 8 -33.12 -14.44 40.87
C PRO A 8 -32.17 -13.28 41.17
N TYR A 9 -31.12 -13.08 40.37
CA TYR A 9 -30.17 -12.00 40.53
C TYR A 9 -30.12 -11.12 39.28
N ARG A 10 -29.91 -9.82 39.50
CA ARG A 10 -29.53 -8.88 38.45
C ARG A 10 -28.48 -7.90 38.93
N ARG A 11 -27.74 -7.35 37.97
CA ARG A 11 -26.67 -6.37 38.19
C ARG A 11 -26.92 -5.18 37.28
N PRO A 12 -27.14 -3.96 37.81
CA PRO A 12 -27.16 -2.76 36.99
C PRO A 12 -25.75 -2.47 36.45
N LEU A 13 -25.69 -2.18 35.16
CA LEU A 13 -24.49 -1.77 34.42
C LEU A 13 -24.75 -0.36 33.92
N THR A 14 -24.04 0.62 34.47
CA THR A 14 -24.16 2.03 34.07
C THR A 14 -23.12 2.33 32.99
N ILE A 15 -23.55 2.63 31.77
CA ILE A 15 -22.68 3.07 30.68
C ILE A 15 -22.45 4.57 30.80
N ASP A 16 -21.19 4.98 30.87
CA ASP A 16 -20.78 6.38 31.02
C ASP A 16 -20.95 7.15 29.70
N HIS A 17 -21.89 8.09 29.67
CA HIS A 17 -22.19 8.88 28.46
C HIS A 17 -21.03 9.78 28.03
N THR A 18 -20.10 10.12 28.94
CA THR A 18 -18.94 10.95 28.62
C THR A 18 -17.94 10.22 27.72
N ARG A 19 -18.08 8.89 27.63
CA ARG A 19 -17.33 8.04 26.70
C ARG A 19 -17.98 7.93 25.32
N VAL A 20 -19.19 8.47 25.13
CA VAL A 20 -19.92 8.49 23.87
C VAL A 20 -19.68 9.81 23.17
N ARG A 21 -19.17 9.77 21.94
CA ARG A 21 -18.64 10.97 21.28
C ARG A 21 -19.73 11.76 20.58
N ASN A 22 -20.01 12.97 21.08
CA ASN A 22 -20.77 14.08 20.49
C ASN A 22 -22.23 13.82 20.08
N THR A 23 -22.57 12.64 19.56
CA THR A 23 -23.88 12.23 19.07
C THR A 23 -24.31 10.92 19.71
N ASP A 24 -25.62 10.75 19.90
CA ASP A 24 -26.18 9.47 20.34
C ASP A 24 -25.97 8.42 19.24
N GLN A 25 -25.47 7.25 19.62
CA GLN A 25 -25.28 6.12 18.69
C GLN A 25 -26.50 5.21 18.70
N ARG A 26 -26.88 4.65 17.55
CA ARG A 26 -28.05 3.77 17.42
C ARG A 26 -27.66 2.34 17.11
N ASN A 27 -28.29 1.38 17.77
CA ASN A 27 -27.99 -0.06 17.63
C ASN A 27 -26.48 -0.32 17.77
N PHE A 28 -25.88 0.25 18.82
CA PHE A 28 -24.44 0.25 19.02
C PHE A 28 -24.01 -1.00 19.79
N PRO A 29 -23.13 -1.85 19.25
CA PRO A 29 -22.60 -3.01 19.96
C PRO A 29 -21.57 -2.54 20.99
N VAL A 30 -21.91 -2.65 22.27
CA VAL A 30 -21.02 -2.34 23.39
C VAL A 30 -20.29 -3.61 23.81
N LEU A 31 -18.96 -3.59 23.83
CA LEU A 31 -18.16 -4.64 24.45
C LEU A 31 -18.21 -4.47 25.97
N ILE A 32 -18.69 -5.51 26.64
CA ILE A 32 -18.79 -5.61 28.09
C ILE A 32 -17.74 -6.60 28.57
N ARG A 33 -16.75 -6.14 29.33
CA ARG A 33 -15.79 -7.00 30.04
C ARG A 33 -15.89 -6.77 31.54
N LEU A 34 -16.26 -7.81 32.28
CA LEU A 34 -16.46 -7.76 33.73
C LEU A 34 -15.59 -8.80 34.43
N SER A 35 -15.15 -8.47 35.64
CA SER A 35 -14.61 -9.43 36.60
C SER A 35 -15.31 -9.17 37.92
N ASP A 36 -16.17 -10.10 38.33
CA ASP A 36 -16.99 -9.96 39.52
C ASP A 36 -17.13 -11.31 40.24
N PRO A 37 -16.73 -11.41 41.51
CA PRO A 37 -16.89 -12.59 42.34
C PRO A 37 -18.28 -13.23 42.32
N THR A 38 -19.38 -12.48 42.16
CA THR A 38 -20.73 -13.07 42.13
C THR A 38 -21.08 -13.68 40.78
N LEU A 39 -20.36 -13.33 39.72
CA LEU A 39 -20.47 -13.97 38.41
C LEU A 39 -19.78 -15.34 38.36
N ARG A 40 -19.16 -15.80 39.44
CA ARG A 40 -18.74 -17.20 39.54
C ARG A 40 -19.95 -18.12 39.49
N SER A 41 -19.75 -19.36 39.06
CA SER A 41 -20.83 -20.33 39.14
C SER A 41 -21.15 -20.69 40.58
N THR A 42 -22.35 -21.22 40.82
CA THR A 42 -22.75 -21.69 42.15
C THR A 42 -21.79 -22.72 42.73
N ALA A 43 -21.16 -23.55 41.90
CA ALA A 43 -20.13 -24.50 42.30
C ALA A 43 -18.81 -23.81 42.75
N ALA A 44 -18.48 -22.67 42.14
CA ALA A 44 -17.32 -21.84 42.48
C ALA A 44 -17.62 -20.75 43.54
N GLY A 45 -18.80 -20.82 44.18
CA GLY A 45 -19.21 -19.92 45.26
C GLY A 45 -19.78 -18.57 44.80
N GLY A 46 -20.17 -18.44 43.53
CA GLY A 46 -20.94 -17.31 43.02
C GLY A 46 -22.42 -17.65 42.81
N HIS A 47 -23.08 -16.90 41.92
CA HIS A 47 -24.53 -16.93 41.74
C HIS A 47 -24.98 -17.35 40.33
N VAL A 48 -24.07 -17.55 39.37
CA VAL A 48 -24.42 -18.02 38.02
C VAL A 48 -24.77 -19.50 38.08
N ALA A 49 -25.92 -19.87 37.51
CA ALA A 49 -26.43 -21.23 37.66
C ALA A 49 -25.78 -22.23 36.70
N HIS A 50 -25.30 -21.78 35.53
CA HIS A 50 -24.71 -22.63 34.50
C HIS A 50 -23.24 -22.28 34.23
N ASP A 51 -22.35 -23.27 34.28
CA ASP A 51 -20.90 -23.07 34.05
C ASP A 51 -20.55 -22.56 32.63
N GLN A 52 -21.47 -22.69 31.67
CA GLN A 52 -21.34 -22.14 30.32
C GLN A 52 -22.04 -20.78 30.15
N GLY A 53 -22.62 -20.22 31.23
CA GLY A 53 -23.28 -18.92 31.20
C GLY A 53 -24.64 -18.89 30.52
N ALA A 54 -25.32 -20.03 30.36
CA ALA A 54 -26.61 -20.15 29.67
C ALA A 54 -27.75 -19.30 30.28
N ASP A 55 -27.64 -18.92 31.56
CA ASP A 55 -28.57 -18.05 32.28
C ASP A 55 -28.20 -16.56 32.25
N LEU A 56 -27.10 -16.19 31.60
CA LEU A 56 -26.68 -14.80 31.43
C LEU A 56 -27.48 -14.13 30.31
N PHE A 57 -28.16 -13.02 30.61
CA PHE A 57 -28.76 -12.18 29.58
C PHE A 57 -28.85 -10.72 30.00
N PHE A 58 -29.04 -9.84 29.02
CA PHE A 58 -29.10 -8.40 29.22
C PHE A 58 -30.49 -7.83 28.93
N THR A 59 -30.89 -6.78 29.66
CA THR A 59 -32.09 -5.99 29.35
C THR A 59 -31.79 -4.49 29.39
N GLN A 60 -32.70 -3.70 28.80
CA GLN A 60 -32.78 -2.26 29.03
C GLN A 60 -33.15 -1.91 30.48
N ALA A 61 -33.10 -0.61 30.81
CA ALA A 61 -33.46 -0.05 32.11
C ALA A 61 -34.87 -0.39 32.61
N ASP A 62 -35.78 -0.81 31.72
CA ASP A 62 -37.13 -1.27 32.09
C ASP A 62 -37.14 -2.66 32.78
N GLY A 63 -36.00 -3.37 32.78
CA GLY A 63 -35.84 -4.71 33.35
C GLY A 63 -36.63 -5.80 32.63
N ARG A 64 -37.15 -5.52 31.42
CA ARG A 64 -38.08 -6.40 30.70
C ARG A 64 -37.66 -6.61 29.25
N THR A 65 -37.20 -5.56 28.58
CA THR A 65 -36.83 -5.60 27.17
C THR A 65 -35.44 -6.21 27.04
N ARG A 66 -35.39 -7.48 26.63
CA ARG A 66 -34.13 -8.21 26.38
C ARG A 66 -33.37 -7.60 25.21
N LEU A 67 -32.05 -7.51 25.38
CA LEU A 67 -31.13 -7.01 24.37
C LEU A 67 -30.45 -8.17 23.63
N PRO A 68 -30.23 -8.03 22.31
CA PRO A 68 -29.30 -8.87 21.56
C PRO A 68 -27.95 -8.89 22.26
N HIS A 69 -27.40 -10.08 22.47
CA HIS A 69 -26.07 -10.23 23.04
C HIS A 69 -25.38 -11.47 22.47
N GLU A 70 -24.05 -11.41 22.45
CA GLU A 70 -23.16 -12.50 22.08
C GLU A 70 -22.18 -12.71 23.23
N LEU A 71 -22.17 -13.91 23.80
CA LEU A 71 -21.21 -14.31 24.81
C LEU A 71 -19.90 -14.73 24.13
N VAL A 72 -18.83 -13.95 24.30
CA VAL A 72 -17.51 -14.22 23.70
C VAL A 72 -16.71 -15.16 24.58
N ALA A 73 -16.67 -14.89 25.89
CA ALA A 73 -16.01 -15.73 26.86
C ALA A 73 -16.67 -15.61 28.24
N TYR A 74 -16.69 -16.72 28.98
CA TYR A 74 -17.13 -16.75 30.37
C TYR A 74 -16.25 -17.73 31.16
N ASP A 75 -15.66 -17.23 32.23
CA ASP A 75 -14.88 -18.03 33.19
C ASP A 75 -15.71 -18.20 34.48
N PRO A 76 -16.30 -19.40 34.69
CA PRO A 76 -17.15 -19.66 35.85
C PRO A 76 -16.37 -19.74 37.18
N GLU A 77 -15.06 -19.99 37.14
CA GLU A 77 -14.24 -20.10 38.35
C GLU A 77 -13.75 -18.74 38.83
N GLN A 78 -13.41 -17.84 37.91
CA GLN A 78 -12.92 -16.50 38.23
C GLN A 78 -14.02 -15.44 38.19
N GLY A 79 -15.20 -15.75 37.65
CA GLY A 79 -16.30 -14.80 37.49
C GLY A 79 -15.98 -13.72 36.47
N GLN A 80 -15.33 -14.09 35.38
CA GLN A 80 -14.98 -13.18 34.28
C GLN A 80 -15.95 -13.37 33.12
N LEU A 81 -16.41 -12.26 32.55
CA LEU A 81 -17.40 -12.24 31.47
C LEU A 81 -16.92 -11.29 30.38
N GLU A 82 -16.95 -11.76 29.14
CA GLU A 82 -16.81 -10.95 27.93
C GLU A 82 -18.02 -11.18 27.03
N ALA A 83 -18.79 -10.13 26.76
CA ALA A 83 -19.96 -10.19 25.91
C ALA A 83 -20.12 -8.91 25.08
N TRP A 84 -20.65 -9.05 23.87
CA TRP A 84 -21.17 -7.92 23.11
C TRP A 84 -22.66 -7.76 23.37
N VAL A 85 -23.12 -6.52 23.56
CA VAL A 85 -24.54 -6.20 23.77
C VAL A 85 -24.94 -5.07 22.85
N GLU A 86 -25.97 -5.29 22.02
CA GLU A 86 -26.51 -4.23 21.18
C GLU A 86 -27.37 -3.28 22.02
N VAL A 87 -26.97 -2.01 22.07
CA VAL A 87 -27.69 -0.95 22.78
C VAL A 87 -28.46 -0.10 21.75
N PRO A 88 -29.81 -0.08 21.79
CA PRO A 88 -30.61 0.60 20.76
C PRO A 88 -30.33 2.09 20.64
N VAL A 89 -30.11 2.76 21.77
CA VAL A 89 -29.65 4.15 21.83
C VAL A 89 -28.61 4.25 22.93
N LEU A 90 -27.38 4.61 22.54
CA LEU A 90 -26.29 4.89 23.45
C LEU A 90 -26.11 6.41 23.50
N SER A 91 -26.52 7.05 24.61
CA SER A 91 -26.57 8.52 24.68
C SER A 91 -25.22 9.17 24.95
N CYS A 92 -24.99 10.34 24.34
CA CYS A 92 -23.86 11.23 24.63
C CYS A 92 -24.17 12.30 25.69
N ARG A 93 -25.35 12.25 26.31
CA ARG A 93 -25.85 13.31 27.22
C ARG A 93 -26.21 12.83 28.61
N GLN A 94 -26.49 11.54 28.76
CA GLN A 94 -26.89 10.94 30.03
C GLN A 94 -26.47 9.47 30.06
N ASP A 95 -26.12 9.00 31.25
CA ASP A 95 -25.72 7.61 31.44
C ASP A 95 -26.88 6.67 31.09
N GLU A 96 -26.54 5.54 30.45
CA GLU A 96 -27.51 4.50 30.09
C GLU A 96 -27.39 3.33 31.07
N ILE A 97 -28.52 2.81 31.55
CA ILE A 97 -28.54 1.68 32.49
C ILE A 97 -29.02 0.43 31.77
N LEU A 98 -28.21 -0.62 31.82
CA LEU A 98 -28.57 -1.98 31.43
C LEU A 98 -28.63 -2.87 32.67
N TYR A 99 -29.32 -4.00 32.59
CA TYR A 99 -29.26 -5.03 33.63
C TYR A 99 -28.70 -6.32 33.05
N LEU A 100 -27.70 -6.89 33.72
CA LEU A 100 -27.24 -8.26 33.53
C LEU A 100 -27.98 -9.17 34.52
N TYR A 101 -28.68 -10.17 34.03
CA TYR A 101 -29.43 -11.16 34.81
C TYR A 101 -28.71 -12.52 34.85
N TYR A 102 -28.82 -13.23 35.99
CA TYR A 102 -28.23 -14.56 36.21
C TYR A 102 -28.87 -15.29 37.41
N GLY A 103 -28.51 -16.55 37.58
CA GLY A 103 -28.93 -17.47 38.63
C GLY A 103 -30.16 -18.31 38.28
N ASP A 104 -30.61 -18.29 37.03
CA ASP A 104 -31.76 -19.09 36.60
C ASP A 104 -31.34 -20.53 36.28
N SER A 105 -31.43 -21.41 37.28
CA SER A 105 -31.16 -22.84 37.10
C SER A 105 -32.09 -23.54 36.08
N SER A 106 -33.22 -22.92 35.73
CA SER A 106 -34.17 -23.44 34.74
C SER A 106 -33.95 -22.92 33.33
N ALA A 107 -33.04 -21.94 33.16
CA ALA A 107 -32.67 -21.43 31.85
C ALA A 107 -32.08 -22.58 31.01
N ALA A 108 -32.69 -22.82 29.85
CA ALA A 108 -32.01 -23.51 28.77
C ALA A 108 -31.04 -22.53 28.10
N GLU A 109 -30.06 -23.03 27.33
CA GLU A 109 -29.29 -22.18 26.40
C GLU A 109 -30.25 -21.32 25.59
N THR A 110 -30.39 -20.04 25.94
CA THR A 110 -31.27 -19.15 25.19
C THR A 110 -30.50 -18.67 23.98
N ALA A 111 -30.90 -19.12 22.80
CA ALA A 111 -30.50 -18.48 21.55
C ALA A 111 -30.85 -16.97 21.61
N PRO A 112 -29.96 -16.07 21.16
CA PRO A 112 -30.21 -14.63 21.21
C PRO A 112 -31.49 -14.24 20.45
N VAL A 113 -32.18 -13.19 20.93
CA VAL A 113 -33.48 -12.73 20.40
C VAL A 113 -33.37 -12.25 18.93
N ARG A 114 -32.18 -11.76 18.57
CA ARG A 114 -31.54 -11.52 17.26
C ARG A 114 -30.02 -11.49 17.49
N GLY A 115 -29.18 -11.73 16.48
CA GLY A 115 -27.73 -11.54 16.58
C GLY A 115 -27.33 -10.05 16.64
N VAL A 116 -26.32 -9.71 17.45
CA VAL A 116 -25.78 -8.35 17.67
C VAL A 116 -25.34 -7.62 16.39
N TRP A 117 -25.13 -8.37 15.30
CA TRP A 117 -24.47 -7.90 14.09
C TRP A 117 -25.37 -7.93 12.84
N GLU A 118 -26.58 -8.51 12.94
CA GLU A 118 -27.39 -9.00 11.80
C GLU A 118 -27.81 -7.93 10.79
N ASP A 119 -27.95 -6.66 11.19
CA ASP A 119 -28.55 -5.63 10.32
C ASP A 119 -27.53 -4.79 9.52
N ALA A 120 -26.26 -4.78 9.94
CA ALA A 120 -25.27 -3.84 9.39
C ALA A 120 -23.90 -4.44 9.10
N TYR A 121 -23.60 -5.66 9.58
CA TYR A 121 -22.29 -6.28 9.41
C TYR A 121 -22.37 -7.50 8.49
N GLY A 122 -21.55 -7.48 7.45
CA GLY A 122 -21.35 -8.63 6.57
C GLY A 122 -20.26 -9.60 7.07
N LEU A 123 -19.40 -9.14 7.99
CA LEU A 123 -18.39 -9.97 8.65
C LEU A 123 -18.07 -9.43 10.05
N VAL A 124 -18.01 -10.33 11.03
CA VAL A 124 -17.47 -10.05 12.37
C VAL A 124 -16.63 -11.24 12.80
N GLN A 125 -15.40 -10.98 13.24
CA GLN A 125 -14.50 -11.98 13.78
C GLN A 125 -13.94 -11.50 15.11
N HIS A 126 -14.05 -12.33 16.14
CA HIS A 126 -13.46 -12.11 17.46
C HIS A 126 -12.19 -12.97 17.61
N GLY A 127 -11.14 -12.42 18.22
CA GLY A 127 -9.89 -13.13 18.54
C GLY A 127 -8.82 -13.16 17.43
N GLU A 128 -7.70 -13.85 17.71
CA GLU A 128 -6.44 -13.85 16.92
C GLU A 128 -6.40 -14.84 15.74
N ARG A 129 -7.51 -15.52 15.40
CA ARG A 129 -7.51 -16.59 14.39
C ARG A 129 -7.98 -16.12 13.03
N VAL A 130 -7.08 -16.12 12.05
CA VAL A 130 -7.40 -16.00 10.62
C VAL A 130 -8.41 -17.08 10.23
N VAL A 131 -9.64 -16.69 9.93
CA VAL A 131 -10.61 -17.54 9.24
C VAL A 131 -10.60 -17.12 7.77
N ALA A 132 -10.32 -18.05 6.86
CA ALA A 132 -10.60 -17.84 5.44
C ALA A 132 -12.13 -17.65 5.30
N GLY A 133 -12.57 -16.42 5.10
CA GLY A 133 -13.98 -16.07 5.04
C GLY A 133 -14.65 -16.67 3.80
N SER A 134 -15.49 -17.69 4.01
CA SER A 134 -16.42 -18.20 3.01
C SER A 134 -17.83 -17.64 3.26
N SER A 135 -18.13 -16.47 2.71
CA SER A 135 -19.51 -16.07 2.39
C SER A 135 -19.48 -14.98 1.33
N ALA A 136 -20.37 -15.09 0.35
CA ALA A 136 -20.65 -14.00 -0.58
C ALA A 136 -21.28 -12.86 0.23
N MET A 137 -20.49 -11.85 0.58
CA MET A 137 -20.99 -10.61 1.19
C MET A 137 -21.48 -9.70 0.06
N GLU A 138 -22.78 -9.41 0.03
CA GLU A 138 -23.35 -8.37 -0.83
C GLU A 138 -22.97 -7.01 -0.26
N LEU A 139 -22.28 -6.21 -1.06
CA LEU A 139 -21.94 -4.84 -0.71
C LEU A 139 -23.05 -3.88 -1.13
N THR A 140 -23.26 -2.84 -0.33
CA THR A 140 -24.09 -1.70 -0.72
C THR A 140 -23.20 -0.61 -1.37
N GLU A 141 -23.70 0.60 -1.54
CA GLU A 141 -22.91 1.76 -1.99
C GLU A 141 -21.94 2.29 -0.91
N GLU A 142 -22.02 1.77 0.31
CA GLU A 142 -21.25 2.21 1.47
C GLU A 142 -20.60 1.03 2.20
N LEU A 143 -19.50 1.30 2.91
CA LEU A 143 -18.83 0.28 3.70
C LEU A 143 -17.98 0.89 4.82
N THR A 144 -17.80 0.13 5.91
CA THR A 144 -16.76 0.36 6.93
C THR A 144 -16.00 -0.93 7.18
N VAL A 145 -14.68 -0.92 7.03
CA VAL A 145 -13.80 -2.03 7.42
C VAL A 145 -12.99 -1.61 8.62
N GLU A 146 -12.95 -2.44 9.65
CA GLU A 146 -12.18 -2.22 10.89
C GLU A 146 -11.33 -3.46 11.17
N ALA A 147 -10.09 -3.24 11.61
CA ALA A 147 -9.20 -4.31 12.07
C ALA A 147 -8.33 -3.82 13.24
N TRP A 148 -8.19 -4.66 14.26
CA TRP A 148 -7.10 -4.57 15.23
C TRP A 148 -5.88 -5.30 14.69
N VAL A 149 -4.73 -4.66 14.73
CA VAL A 149 -3.51 -5.21 14.14
C VAL A 149 -2.31 -4.98 15.03
N GLN A 150 -1.40 -5.93 15.07
CA GLN A 150 -0.10 -5.80 15.72
C GLN A 150 1.01 -6.11 14.72
N GLY A 151 1.70 -5.06 14.27
CA GLY A 151 2.86 -5.17 13.40
C GLY A 151 4.17 -5.15 14.18
N THR A 152 5.24 -5.68 13.57
CA THR A 152 6.61 -5.70 14.13
C THR A 152 7.40 -4.42 13.84
N GLY A 153 6.90 -3.55 12.95
CA GLY A 153 7.57 -2.31 12.51
C GLY A 153 8.63 -2.50 11.41
N SER A 154 9.04 -3.73 11.11
CA SER A 154 9.88 -4.09 9.95
C SER A 154 9.01 -4.44 8.74
N GLY A 155 9.40 -4.04 7.52
CA GLY A 155 8.70 -4.43 6.27
C GLY A 155 7.65 -3.45 5.76
N ALA A 156 7.76 -2.15 6.10
CA ALA A 156 6.73 -1.15 5.78
C ALA A 156 6.38 -1.05 4.28
N GLU A 157 7.34 -1.29 3.37
CA GLU A 157 7.15 -1.13 1.92
C GLU A 157 6.56 -2.35 1.19
N ALA A 158 6.14 -3.39 1.93
CA ALA A 158 5.43 -4.52 1.34
C ALA A 158 3.93 -4.25 1.21
N LEU A 159 3.27 -4.80 0.17
CA LEU A 159 1.81 -4.85 0.14
C LEU A 159 1.34 -5.86 1.18
N GLN A 160 0.70 -5.33 2.23
CA GLN A 160 0.31 -6.08 3.41
C GLN A 160 -1.20 -5.93 3.65
N PRO A 161 -2.02 -6.82 3.07
CA PRO A 161 -3.47 -6.73 3.20
C PRO A 161 -3.92 -7.13 4.61
N LEU A 162 -4.82 -6.35 5.20
CA LEU A 162 -5.45 -6.65 6.48
C LEU A 162 -6.79 -7.33 6.28
N VAL A 163 -7.68 -6.70 5.51
CA VAL A 163 -9.01 -7.24 5.20
C VAL A 163 -9.35 -6.84 3.77
N SER A 164 -9.54 -7.82 2.89
CA SER A 164 -9.70 -7.58 1.46
C SER A 164 -10.79 -8.44 0.83
N LYS A 165 -11.65 -7.81 0.03
CA LYS A 165 -12.45 -8.47 -0.99
C LYS A 165 -11.82 -8.13 -2.35
N TRP A 166 -10.70 -8.81 -2.64
CA TRP A 166 -9.81 -8.45 -3.75
C TRP A 166 -9.10 -9.69 -4.29
N ALA A 167 -9.34 -10.00 -5.55
CA ALA A 167 -8.66 -11.06 -6.29
C ALA A 167 -8.02 -10.47 -7.55
N VAL A 168 -6.74 -10.80 -7.74
CA VAL A 168 -6.01 -10.50 -8.98
C VAL A 168 -6.52 -11.42 -10.09
N GLN A 169 -6.69 -10.89 -11.30
CA GLN A 169 -7.17 -11.66 -12.43
C GLN A 169 -6.09 -12.56 -13.02
N GLU A 170 -6.48 -13.76 -13.44
CA GLU A 170 -5.57 -14.72 -14.07
C GLU A 170 -5.28 -14.37 -15.54
N SER A 171 -6.14 -13.60 -16.21
CA SER A 171 -5.85 -13.19 -17.59
C SER A 171 -4.71 -12.18 -17.63
N PHE A 172 -3.97 -12.18 -18.74
CA PHE A 172 -2.85 -11.26 -18.96
C PHE A 172 -2.99 -10.50 -20.27
N ASP A 173 -4.17 -9.94 -20.51
CA ASP A 173 -4.53 -9.32 -21.80
C ASP A 173 -5.37 -8.03 -21.64
N ALA A 174 -5.61 -7.57 -20.41
CA ALA A 174 -6.42 -6.39 -20.10
C ALA A 174 -5.63 -5.08 -20.20
N PHE A 175 -5.04 -4.83 -21.37
CA PHE A 175 -4.32 -3.60 -21.66
C PHE A 175 -5.24 -2.53 -22.27
N SER A 176 -4.94 -1.26 -21.99
CA SER A 176 -5.56 -0.09 -22.64
C SER A 176 -4.51 0.98 -22.92
N ALA A 177 -4.72 1.82 -23.92
CA ALA A 177 -3.77 2.85 -24.28
C ALA A 177 -4.44 4.17 -24.66
N TYR A 178 -3.77 5.27 -24.33
CA TYR A 178 -4.20 6.62 -24.66
C TYR A 178 -3.01 7.49 -25.07
N ASP A 179 -3.17 8.31 -26.10
CA ASP A 179 -2.12 9.25 -26.54
C ASP A 179 -2.28 10.60 -25.84
N ALA A 180 -1.48 10.79 -24.78
CA ALA A 180 -1.37 12.04 -24.04
C ALA A 180 -0.20 12.91 -24.54
N GLY A 181 0.37 12.63 -25.72
CA GLY A 181 1.54 13.32 -26.25
C GLY A 181 1.37 14.82 -26.46
N GLN A 182 0.12 15.29 -26.53
CA GLN A 182 -0.25 16.70 -26.65
C GLN A 182 -1.32 17.04 -25.61
N THR A 183 -0.90 17.56 -24.46
CA THR A 183 -1.79 17.94 -23.35
C THR A 183 -1.49 19.36 -22.95
N ASP A 184 -2.55 20.18 -22.76
CA ASP A 184 -2.43 21.61 -22.40
C ASP A 184 -1.51 22.44 -23.33
N GLY A 185 -1.35 22.03 -24.59
CA GLY A 185 -0.46 22.69 -25.56
C GLY A 185 1.03 22.40 -25.35
N LEU A 186 1.37 21.43 -24.50
CA LEU A 186 2.74 20.99 -24.25
C LEU A 186 3.01 19.64 -24.94
N ALA A 187 4.23 19.47 -25.46
CA ALA A 187 4.72 18.18 -25.93
C ALA A 187 5.05 17.29 -24.72
N CYS A 188 4.15 16.37 -24.41
CA CYS A 188 4.23 15.47 -23.27
C CYS A 188 4.74 14.09 -23.74
N VAL A 189 6.00 14.06 -24.14
CA VAL A 189 6.67 12.87 -24.66
C VAL A 189 7.97 12.64 -23.90
N GLY A 190 8.41 11.39 -23.80
CA GLY A 190 9.68 11.05 -23.16
C GLY A 190 9.65 11.15 -21.64
N PHE A 191 9.39 10.02 -20.99
CA PHE A 191 9.32 9.90 -19.55
C PHE A 191 10.19 8.76 -19.03
N TYR A 192 10.78 8.96 -17.85
CA TYR A 192 11.54 7.93 -17.11
C TYR A 192 10.88 7.67 -15.77
N GLY A 193 10.04 6.65 -15.68
CA GLY A 193 9.23 6.36 -14.51
C GLY A 193 8.03 7.28 -14.30
N ALA A 194 7.19 6.88 -13.35
CA ALA A 194 6.01 7.61 -12.92
C ALA A 194 5.74 7.33 -11.44
N VAL A 195 4.97 8.21 -10.79
CA VAL A 195 4.69 8.13 -9.35
C VAL A 195 3.21 8.42 -9.08
N PHE A 196 2.60 7.74 -8.12
CA PHE A 196 1.19 7.89 -7.77
C PHE A 196 1.00 8.57 -6.41
N ASP A 197 0.07 9.51 -6.28
CA ASP A 197 -0.18 10.23 -5.01
C ASP A 197 -1.45 9.76 -4.26
N GLY A 198 -2.08 8.67 -4.72
CA GLY A 198 -3.40 8.21 -4.29
C GLY A 198 -4.57 8.65 -5.20
N ARG A 199 -4.34 9.54 -6.18
CA ARG A 199 -5.36 9.98 -7.15
C ARG A 199 -4.77 10.31 -8.51
N TYR A 200 -3.62 10.97 -8.53
CA TYR A 200 -2.95 11.34 -9.77
C TYR A 200 -1.70 10.49 -9.96
N VAL A 201 -1.52 10.00 -11.18
CA VAL A 201 -0.22 9.49 -11.65
C VAL A 201 0.53 10.64 -12.30
N TYR A 202 1.82 10.80 -11.97
CA TYR A 202 2.71 11.84 -12.50
C TYR A 202 3.86 11.20 -13.26
N TRP A 203 4.05 11.57 -14.52
CA TRP A 203 5.16 11.08 -15.33
C TRP A 203 6.37 11.99 -15.19
N CYS A 204 7.55 11.38 -14.98
CA CYS A 204 8.79 12.10 -14.76
C CYS A 204 9.42 12.53 -16.10
N PRO A 205 9.50 13.84 -16.39
CA PRO A 205 9.91 14.33 -17.71
C PRO A 205 11.42 14.24 -17.92
N ILE A 206 11.83 13.81 -19.11
CA ILE A 206 13.25 13.83 -19.50
C ILE A 206 13.55 14.84 -20.62
N ARG A 207 13.14 14.54 -21.85
CA ARG A 207 13.52 15.23 -23.09
C ARG A 207 12.59 14.77 -24.20
N SER A 208 12.47 15.57 -25.27
CA SER A 208 11.50 15.28 -26.33
C SER A 208 12.03 14.37 -27.44
N HIS A 209 13.36 14.22 -27.56
CA HIS A 209 14.03 13.34 -28.51
C HIS A 209 15.32 12.77 -27.90
N ARG A 210 15.96 11.82 -28.60
CA ARG A 210 17.20 11.20 -28.11
C ARG A 210 18.33 12.20 -27.89
N GLU A 211 18.38 13.30 -28.64
CA GLU A 211 19.42 14.32 -28.50
C GLU A 211 19.37 15.00 -27.13
N ARG A 212 20.54 15.07 -26.47
CA ARG A 212 20.69 15.59 -25.10
C ARG A 212 20.24 17.04 -24.93
N ASN A 213 20.18 17.85 -25.97
CA ASN A 213 19.77 19.25 -25.89
C ASN A 213 18.24 19.45 -25.94
N THR A 214 17.45 18.39 -26.06
CA THR A 214 15.97 18.46 -26.14
C THR A 214 15.27 18.30 -24.78
N VAL A 215 16.00 18.56 -23.69
CA VAL A 215 15.51 18.45 -22.30
C VAL A 215 14.34 19.38 -22.00
N HIS A 216 13.40 18.90 -21.18
CA HIS A 216 12.26 19.69 -20.73
C HIS A 216 11.82 19.32 -19.31
N ALA A 217 10.78 20.02 -18.85
CA ALA A 217 10.12 19.78 -17.57
C ALA A 217 8.60 19.75 -17.70
N ASN A 218 8.09 19.33 -18.86
CA ASN A 218 6.67 19.09 -19.11
C ASN A 218 6.19 17.88 -18.28
N VAL A 219 5.79 18.11 -17.03
CA VAL A 219 5.22 17.08 -16.16
C VAL A 219 3.79 16.80 -16.62
N LEU A 220 3.53 15.56 -17.02
CA LEU A 220 2.19 15.06 -17.33
C LEU A 220 1.58 14.42 -16.09
N ARG A 221 0.27 14.61 -15.88
CA ARG A 221 -0.48 13.84 -14.88
C ARG A 221 -1.84 13.36 -15.39
N CYS A 222 -2.32 12.26 -14.82
CA CYS A 222 -3.62 11.65 -15.11
C CYS A 222 -4.43 11.50 -13.81
N ASP A 223 -5.70 11.92 -13.80
CA ASP A 223 -6.65 11.64 -12.71
C ASP A 223 -7.16 10.20 -12.82
N THR A 224 -6.78 9.32 -11.89
CA THR A 224 -7.17 7.90 -11.93
C THR A 224 -8.66 7.67 -11.65
N GLN A 225 -9.37 8.69 -11.16
CA GLN A 225 -10.83 8.68 -10.99
C GLN A 225 -11.59 9.16 -12.23
N GLY A 226 -10.88 9.72 -13.22
CA GLY A 226 -11.43 10.10 -14.52
C GLY A 226 -11.47 8.93 -15.49
N ASP A 227 -12.19 9.10 -16.60
CA ASP A 227 -12.10 8.16 -17.71
C ASP A 227 -10.72 8.29 -18.37
N PHE A 228 -9.98 7.20 -18.45
CA PHE A 228 -8.61 7.16 -18.98
C PHE A 228 -8.54 7.66 -20.43
N HIS A 229 -9.60 7.47 -21.21
CA HIS A 229 -9.66 7.90 -22.61
C HIS A 229 -10.24 9.31 -22.78
N ASP A 230 -10.73 9.95 -21.71
CA ASP A 230 -11.19 11.34 -21.76
C ASP A 230 -9.99 12.30 -21.62
N PRO A 231 -9.74 13.20 -22.60
CA PRO A 231 -8.71 14.24 -22.50
C PRO A 231 -8.81 15.10 -21.23
N GLN A 232 -9.99 15.23 -20.61
CA GLN A 232 -10.17 15.99 -19.37
C GLN A 232 -9.54 15.34 -18.14
N SER A 233 -9.22 14.04 -18.21
CA SER A 233 -8.51 13.33 -17.15
C SER A 233 -7.01 13.64 -17.15
N TRP A 234 -6.51 14.39 -18.13
CA TRP A 234 -5.09 14.65 -18.33
C TRP A 234 -4.77 16.14 -18.19
N GLU A 235 -3.65 16.42 -17.53
CA GLU A 235 -3.12 17.78 -17.40
C GLU A 235 -1.60 17.77 -17.54
N ALA A 236 -1.05 18.88 -18.04
CA ALA A 236 0.39 19.08 -18.13
C ALA A 236 0.83 20.45 -17.60
N TYR A 237 2.05 20.52 -17.09
CA TYR A 237 2.68 21.74 -16.61
C TYR A 237 4.17 21.77 -16.96
N ASP A 238 4.67 22.90 -17.49
CA ASP A 238 6.10 23.11 -17.71
C ASP A 238 6.73 23.68 -16.44
N ALA A 239 7.47 22.83 -15.72
CA ALA A 239 8.13 23.18 -14.46
C ALA A 239 9.53 23.79 -14.66
N ARG A 240 9.88 24.26 -15.86
CA ARG A 240 11.17 24.89 -16.13
C ARG A 240 11.25 26.27 -15.46
N GLY A 241 12.41 26.58 -14.89
CA GLY A 241 12.68 27.90 -14.30
C GLY A 241 12.18 28.05 -12.86
N THR A 242 11.73 26.95 -12.23
CA THR A 242 11.26 26.97 -10.83
C THR A 242 12.38 27.48 -9.92
N ASP A 243 12.04 28.43 -9.05
CA ASP A 243 12.97 29.15 -8.16
C ASP A 243 14.19 29.77 -8.87
N GLY A 244 14.06 30.09 -10.17
CA GLY A 244 15.15 30.66 -10.97
C GLY A 244 16.23 29.65 -11.40
N LEU A 245 16.01 28.36 -11.14
CA LEU A 245 16.92 27.28 -11.52
C LEU A 245 16.53 26.69 -12.89
N ASN A 246 17.50 26.15 -13.62
CA ASN A 246 17.25 25.42 -14.87
C ASN A 246 16.73 24.01 -14.57
N THR A 247 15.49 23.92 -14.11
CA THR A 247 14.80 22.68 -13.74
C THR A 247 14.33 21.93 -14.99
N VAL A 248 15.13 20.98 -15.47
CA VAL A 248 14.80 20.13 -16.63
C VAL A 248 15.38 18.74 -16.43
N CYS A 249 14.82 17.75 -17.12
CA CYS A 249 15.37 16.39 -17.29
C CYS A 249 15.65 15.63 -15.98
N TYR A 250 14.70 14.76 -15.67
CA TYR A 250 14.66 13.97 -14.45
C TYR A 250 14.56 12.48 -14.80
N TYR A 251 14.89 11.62 -13.83
CA TYR A 251 15.00 10.17 -14.00
C TYR A 251 14.39 9.43 -12.81
N GLY A 252 13.07 9.24 -12.85
CA GLY A 252 12.30 8.73 -11.72
C GLY A 252 11.80 9.83 -10.78
N ALA A 253 10.86 9.45 -9.93
CA ALA A 253 10.22 10.36 -8.98
C ALA A 253 9.77 9.62 -7.71
N ALA A 254 9.69 10.36 -6.61
CA ALA A 254 9.20 9.89 -5.32
C ALA A 254 7.97 10.67 -4.84
N PHE A 255 7.14 10.07 -4.00
CA PHE A 255 6.06 10.76 -3.29
C PHE A 255 6.21 10.62 -1.78
N ASP A 256 6.37 11.73 -1.06
CA ASP A 256 6.60 11.71 0.39
C ASP A 256 5.32 11.76 1.24
N GLY A 257 4.15 11.66 0.61
CA GLY A 257 2.84 11.88 1.24
C GLY A 257 2.28 13.29 1.06
N ARG A 258 3.08 14.22 0.54
CA ARG A 258 2.63 15.57 0.16
C ARG A 258 3.28 16.09 -1.12
N TYR A 259 4.56 15.83 -1.30
CA TYR A 259 5.33 16.32 -2.43
C TYR A 259 5.65 15.20 -3.40
N VAL A 260 5.40 15.46 -4.69
CA VAL A 260 6.04 14.70 -5.76
C VAL A 260 7.43 15.29 -5.97
N ILE A 261 8.48 14.48 -5.87
CA ILE A 261 9.88 14.87 -5.88
C ILE A 261 10.59 14.18 -7.04
N PHE A 262 11.25 14.94 -7.91
CA PHE A 262 11.85 14.41 -9.14
C PHE A 262 13.37 14.25 -9.01
N THR A 263 13.87 13.10 -9.45
CA THR A 263 15.30 12.74 -9.38
C THR A 263 16.10 13.48 -10.46
N PRO A 264 17.08 14.32 -10.10
CA PRO A 264 17.78 15.16 -11.07
C PRO A 264 18.80 14.39 -11.92
N ARG A 265 18.90 14.72 -13.22
CA ARG A 265 19.82 14.07 -14.16
C ARG A 265 20.82 15.04 -14.81
N ASP A 266 20.43 15.68 -15.91
CA ASP A 266 21.30 16.51 -16.76
C ASP A 266 20.51 17.61 -17.48
N ASP A 267 21.11 18.77 -17.80
CA ASP A 267 20.44 19.81 -18.61
C ASP A 267 20.87 19.88 -20.07
N GLY A 268 21.41 18.78 -20.59
CA GLY A 268 21.98 18.74 -21.93
C GLY A 268 23.35 19.41 -22.05
N GLN A 269 23.83 20.15 -21.04
CA GLN A 269 25.18 20.71 -20.99
C GLN A 269 26.02 20.10 -19.85
N GLY A 270 25.40 19.84 -18.70
CA GLY A 270 26.05 19.22 -17.54
C GLY A 270 25.09 18.39 -16.69
N TYR A 271 25.66 17.52 -15.86
CA TYR A 271 24.91 16.85 -14.80
C TYR A 271 24.64 17.82 -13.65
N HIS A 272 23.53 17.64 -12.94
CA HIS A 272 23.12 18.53 -11.85
C HIS A 272 22.39 17.80 -10.73
N SER A 273 22.27 18.48 -9.61
CA SER A 273 21.53 18.04 -8.42
C SER A 273 20.36 18.94 -8.03
N ARG A 274 19.83 19.68 -9.01
CA ARG A 274 18.62 20.52 -8.84
C ARG A 274 17.39 19.64 -8.62
N VAL A 275 17.04 19.37 -7.37
CA VAL A 275 15.85 18.63 -6.98
C VAL A 275 14.63 19.53 -7.20
N LEU A 276 13.63 19.01 -7.92
CA LEU A 276 12.34 19.66 -8.15
C LEU A 276 11.27 18.96 -7.33
N ARG A 277 10.35 19.73 -6.73
CA ARG A 277 9.17 19.16 -6.07
C ARG A 277 7.88 19.94 -6.32
N TYR A 278 6.76 19.23 -6.27
CA TYR A 278 5.40 19.77 -6.41
C TYR A 278 4.55 19.45 -5.17
N ASP A 279 3.92 20.47 -4.57
CA ASP A 279 2.99 20.33 -3.44
C ASP A 279 1.59 19.90 -3.93
N THR A 280 1.21 18.64 -3.70
CA THR A 280 -0.07 18.08 -4.18
C THR A 280 -1.30 18.69 -3.53
N HIS A 281 -1.12 19.44 -2.44
CA HIS A 281 -2.20 20.20 -1.80
C HIS A 281 -2.46 21.57 -2.45
N ARG A 282 -1.70 21.94 -3.49
CA ARG A 282 -1.86 23.19 -4.22
C ARG A 282 -2.21 22.95 -5.69
N PRO A 283 -2.81 23.92 -6.40
CA PRO A 283 -3.18 23.74 -7.82
C PRO A 283 -1.95 23.40 -8.68
N PHE A 284 -2.03 22.33 -9.48
CA PHE A 284 -0.92 21.81 -10.29
C PHE A 284 -0.33 22.83 -11.24
N LYS A 285 -1.17 23.63 -11.89
CA LYS A 285 -0.77 24.63 -12.88
C LYS A 285 -0.28 25.95 -12.28
N SER A 286 -0.24 26.08 -10.95
CA SER A 286 0.24 27.28 -10.28
C SER A 286 1.74 27.19 -10.02
N ALA A 287 2.52 28.16 -10.48
CA ALA A 287 3.95 28.23 -10.22
C ALA A 287 4.29 28.24 -8.72
N ALA A 288 3.42 28.79 -7.87
CA ALA A 288 3.59 28.79 -6.41
C ALA A 288 3.41 27.40 -5.75
N SER A 289 3.07 26.38 -6.53
CA SER A 289 2.97 24.99 -6.07
C SER A 289 4.27 24.21 -6.25
N TRP A 290 5.26 24.80 -6.92
CA TRP A 290 6.51 24.16 -7.28
C TRP A 290 7.68 24.82 -6.57
N GLU A 291 8.65 24.02 -6.17
CA GLU A 291 9.87 24.47 -5.50
C GLU A 291 11.06 23.69 -6.05
N ALA A 292 12.22 24.33 -6.08
CA ALA A 292 13.45 23.69 -6.51
C ALA A 292 14.63 24.11 -5.63
N TYR A 293 15.57 23.19 -5.45
CA TYR A 293 16.79 23.42 -4.69
C TYR A 293 17.96 22.67 -5.34
N ASP A 294 19.12 23.32 -5.41
CA ASP A 294 20.34 22.69 -5.94
C ASP A 294 21.25 22.24 -4.80
N ALA A 295 21.52 20.93 -4.75
CA ALA A 295 22.48 20.38 -3.79
C ALA A 295 23.96 20.64 -4.18
N ASP A 296 24.21 21.31 -5.31
CA ASP A 296 25.54 21.68 -5.84
C ASP A 296 26.50 20.50 -6.05
N LEU A 297 25.98 19.41 -6.65
CA LEU A 297 26.71 18.20 -7.00
C LEU A 297 26.70 17.98 -8.53
N PRO A 298 27.87 17.93 -9.18
CA PRO A 298 27.97 17.81 -10.64
C PRO A 298 27.99 16.34 -11.11
N HIS A 299 27.05 15.51 -10.66
CA HIS A 299 26.90 14.12 -11.11
C HIS A 299 25.42 13.75 -11.29
N SER A 300 25.16 12.73 -12.11
CA SER A 300 23.80 12.32 -12.46
C SER A 300 23.20 11.38 -11.44
N HIS A 301 21.87 11.42 -11.34
CA HIS A 301 21.10 10.40 -10.65
C HIS A 301 20.15 9.72 -11.65
N GLN A 302 19.94 8.41 -11.48
CA GLN A 302 19.19 7.56 -12.40
C GLN A 302 17.92 6.97 -11.78
N GLY A 303 17.65 7.21 -10.51
CA GLY A 303 16.48 6.67 -9.84
C GLY A 303 16.47 7.06 -8.37
N VAL A 304 15.45 6.62 -7.64
CA VAL A 304 15.32 6.92 -6.22
C VAL A 304 14.72 5.76 -5.45
N ALA A 305 15.27 5.47 -4.28
CA ALA A 305 14.67 4.63 -3.24
C ALA A 305 14.31 5.48 -2.02
N GLY A 306 13.37 5.03 -1.18
CA GLY A 306 12.97 5.77 0.02
C GLY A 306 12.73 4.85 1.21
N ASP A 307 13.12 5.28 2.41
CA ASP A 307 12.92 4.51 3.66
C ASP A 307 11.76 5.01 4.53
N GLY A 308 10.93 5.90 3.97
CA GLY A 308 9.84 6.58 4.66
C GLY A 308 10.19 7.97 5.22
N ARG A 309 11.48 8.32 5.33
CA ARG A 309 11.93 9.67 5.69
C ARG A 309 12.98 10.20 4.73
N TYR A 310 13.96 9.37 4.39
CA TYR A 310 15.04 9.74 3.50
C TYR A 310 14.77 9.22 2.09
N LEU A 311 15.09 10.04 1.11
CA LEU A 311 15.24 9.62 -0.28
C LEU A 311 16.72 9.41 -0.59
N TYR A 312 17.01 8.36 -1.35
CA TYR A 312 18.35 7.95 -1.77
C TYR A 312 18.38 7.96 -3.29
N PHE A 313 19.04 8.97 -3.86
CA PHE A 313 19.16 9.11 -5.29
C PHE A 313 20.30 8.23 -5.81
N CYS A 314 19.98 7.33 -6.75
CA CYS A 314 20.90 6.32 -7.27
C CYS A 314 21.90 6.98 -8.23
N PRO A 315 23.22 6.93 -7.98
CA PRO A 315 24.21 7.63 -8.79
C PRO A 315 24.47 6.90 -10.11
N GLY A 316 24.68 7.67 -11.19
CA GLY A 316 25.07 7.13 -12.49
C GLY A 316 26.49 7.51 -12.89
N TYR A 317 26.65 8.76 -13.31
CA TYR A 317 27.85 9.27 -13.96
C TYR A 317 28.34 10.56 -13.32
N ASP A 318 29.66 10.71 -13.20
CA ASP A 318 30.30 11.95 -12.79
C ASP A 318 30.39 12.94 -13.96
N GLY A 319 30.34 14.24 -13.66
CA GLY A 319 30.59 15.30 -14.64
C GLY A 319 32.00 15.24 -15.24
N ALA A 320 32.09 15.39 -16.56
CA ALA A 320 33.37 15.64 -17.22
C ALA A 320 33.88 17.03 -16.83
N SER A 321 35.18 17.16 -16.55
CA SER A 321 35.80 18.44 -16.18
C SER A 321 35.86 19.43 -17.36
N GLU A 322 35.94 18.92 -18.60
CA GLU A 322 35.91 19.70 -19.85
C GLU A 322 35.37 18.81 -21.00
N GLY A 323 34.60 19.37 -21.95
CA GLY A 323 34.07 18.65 -23.13
C GLY A 323 32.55 18.36 -23.07
N PRO A 324 31.97 17.72 -24.11
CA PRO A 324 30.55 17.35 -24.11
C PRO A 324 30.25 16.34 -22.99
N LEU A 325 29.01 16.33 -22.49
CA LEU A 325 28.53 15.30 -21.56
C LEU A 325 28.88 13.88 -22.05
N THR A 326 29.61 13.11 -21.24
CA THR A 326 29.92 11.70 -21.52
C THR A 326 29.54 10.82 -20.35
N GLU A 327 29.17 9.58 -20.64
CA GLU A 327 28.88 8.52 -19.66
C GLU A 327 30.12 7.66 -19.39
N SER A 328 31.32 8.24 -19.54
CA SER A 328 32.60 7.51 -19.46
C SER A 328 33.15 7.36 -18.05
N LYS A 329 32.69 8.20 -17.10
CA LYS A 329 33.09 8.15 -15.70
C LYS A 329 31.88 7.80 -14.85
N LEU A 330 31.91 6.62 -14.25
CA LEU A 330 30.87 6.13 -13.35
C LEU A 330 30.98 6.82 -11.99
N SER A 331 29.88 6.87 -11.24
CA SER A 331 29.83 7.46 -9.90
C SER A 331 29.24 6.47 -8.88
N GLY A 332 29.86 6.41 -7.70
CA GLY A 332 29.35 5.71 -6.51
C GLY A 332 28.67 6.63 -5.49
N LYS A 333 28.53 7.93 -5.80
CA LYS A 333 28.13 8.98 -4.85
C LYS A 333 26.62 9.04 -4.65
N VAL A 334 26.10 8.29 -3.69
CA VAL A 334 24.68 8.31 -3.33
C VAL A 334 24.34 9.62 -2.62
N LEU A 335 23.44 10.41 -3.19
CA LEU A 335 22.86 11.58 -2.52
C LEU A 335 21.64 11.16 -1.70
N ARG A 336 21.63 11.51 -0.41
CA ARG A 336 20.51 11.33 0.51
C ARG A 336 19.88 12.67 0.88
N MET A 337 18.55 12.74 0.81
CA MET A 337 17.75 13.92 1.18
C MET A 337 16.75 13.57 2.30
N ASP A 338 16.61 14.44 3.31
CA ASP A 338 15.60 14.33 4.37
C ASP A 338 14.29 15.01 3.94
N THR A 339 13.21 14.25 3.74
CA THR A 339 11.91 14.81 3.30
C THR A 339 11.20 15.59 4.40
N GLN A 340 11.60 15.43 5.65
CA GLN A 340 10.95 16.07 6.81
C GLN A 340 11.67 17.33 7.29
N ALA A 341 12.84 17.64 6.73
CA ALA A 341 13.60 18.83 7.06
C ALA A 341 13.23 20.01 6.15
N ASP A 342 13.84 21.18 6.40
CA ASP A 342 13.73 22.30 5.47
C ASP A 342 14.42 21.93 4.14
N PHE A 343 13.63 21.92 3.07
CA PHE A 343 14.07 21.56 1.72
C PHE A 343 15.22 22.43 1.19
N ARG A 344 15.38 23.65 1.70
CA ARG A 344 16.46 24.55 1.28
C ARG A 344 17.65 24.57 2.24
N ASP A 345 17.63 23.76 3.29
CA ASP A 345 18.76 23.65 4.22
C ASP A 345 19.82 22.69 3.64
N PRO A 346 21.00 23.20 3.21
CA PRO A 346 22.07 22.36 2.67
C PRO A 346 22.56 21.30 3.66
N THR A 347 22.37 21.53 4.96
CA THR A 347 22.83 20.61 5.99
C THR A 347 21.97 19.35 6.09
N THR A 348 20.89 19.24 5.33
CA THR A 348 20.00 18.07 5.32
C THR A 348 20.33 17.08 4.20
N TYR A 349 21.10 17.53 3.20
CA TYR A 349 21.62 16.71 2.11
C TYR A 349 22.95 16.06 2.52
N ARG A 350 23.12 14.78 2.21
CA ARG A 350 24.33 14.00 2.52
C ARG A 350 24.75 13.16 1.34
N VAL A 351 26.05 12.92 1.22
CA VAL A 351 26.63 12.06 0.19
C VAL A 351 27.46 10.98 0.86
N PHE A 352 27.30 9.74 0.39
CA PHE A 352 28.20 8.63 0.69
C PHE A 352 28.75 8.09 -0.62
N ASP A 353 30.06 7.86 -0.69
CA ASP A 353 30.69 7.28 -1.89
C ASP A 353 30.82 5.77 -1.69
N THR A 354 30.03 5.01 -2.45
CA THR A 354 30.04 3.55 -2.37
C THR A 354 31.37 2.95 -2.82
N GLU A 355 32.22 3.69 -3.54
CA GLU A 355 33.61 3.28 -3.83
C GLU A 355 34.46 3.01 -2.57
N GLU A 356 34.06 3.53 -1.41
CA GLU A 356 34.67 3.20 -0.11
C GLU A 356 34.50 1.72 0.28
N ILE A 357 33.53 1.02 -0.32
CA ILE A 357 33.30 -0.42 -0.15
C ILE A 357 34.14 -1.20 -1.18
N SER A 358 34.05 -0.83 -2.45
CA SER A 358 34.78 -1.43 -3.57
C SER A 358 34.78 -0.50 -4.79
N GLU A 359 35.85 -0.50 -5.58
CA GLU A 359 35.92 0.30 -6.83
C GLU A 359 34.85 -0.09 -7.88
N GLU A 360 34.23 -1.27 -7.75
CA GLU A 360 33.20 -1.75 -8.67
C GLU A 360 31.76 -1.35 -8.27
N THR A 361 31.55 -0.83 -7.06
CA THR A 361 30.22 -0.41 -6.58
C THR A 361 29.90 0.99 -7.05
N VAL A 362 29.55 1.11 -8.33
CA VAL A 362 29.28 2.38 -9.02
C VAL A 362 28.16 2.19 -10.05
N CYS A 363 27.52 3.28 -10.46
CA CYS A 363 26.48 3.30 -11.50
C CYS A 363 25.30 2.38 -11.21
N PHE A 364 24.40 2.88 -10.37
CA PHE A 364 23.13 2.26 -10.04
C PHE A 364 22.02 2.98 -10.78
N ASP A 365 21.11 2.21 -11.38
CA ASP A 365 19.96 2.78 -12.10
C ASP A 365 18.82 3.05 -11.12
N GLY A 366 18.49 2.06 -10.29
CA GLY A 366 17.36 2.10 -9.38
C GLY A 366 17.66 1.50 -8.02
N GLY A 367 16.65 1.48 -7.16
CA GLY A 367 16.76 0.85 -5.85
C GLY A 367 15.41 0.38 -5.29
N ALA A 368 15.49 -0.35 -4.18
CA ALA A 368 14.33 -0.87 -3.47
C ALA A 368 14.59 -0.87 -1.96
N PHE A 369 13.54 -0.86 -1.15
CA PHE A 369 13.65 -0.95 0.30
C PHE A 369 12.78 -2.09 0.85
N ASP A 370 13.36 -2.89 1.74
CA ASP A 370 12.68 -4.05 2.33
C ASP A 370 12.05 -3.76 3.70
N GLY A 371 12.07 -2.49 4.12
CA GLY A 371 11.68 -2.07 5.48
C GLY A 371 12.85 -1.93 6.46
N ARG A 372 14.06 -2.32 6.10
CA ARG A 372 15.30 -2.06 6.87
C ARG A 372 16.46 -1.63 5.99
N TYR A 373 16.65 -2.25 4.84
CA TYR A 373 17.80 -2.02 3.99
C TYR A 373 17.39 -1.38 2.67
N ILE A 374 18.18 -0.40 2.23
CA ILE A 374 18.12 0.12 0.86
C ILE A 374 19.04 -0.75 0.00
N TYR A 375 18.54 -1.21 -1.14
CA TYR A 375 19.29 -1.98 -2.12
C TYR A 375 19.47 -1.13 -3.37
N PHE A 376 20.71 -0.92 -3.77
CA PHE A 376 21.07 -0.22 -5.00
C PHE A 376 21.33 -1.24 -6.11
N VAL A 377 20.59 -1.09 -7.22
CA VAL A 377 20.59 -2.05 -8.31
C VAL A 377 21.63 -1.67 -9.35
N PRO A 378 22.61 -2.54 -9.63
CA PRO A 378 23.71 -2.21 -10.51
C PRO A 378 23.25 -2.14 -11.97
N LEU A 379 23.43 -0.98 -12.59
CA LEU A 379 23.30 -0.87 -14.05
C LEU A 379 24.46 -1.58 -14.74
N ILE A 380 25.65 -1.52 -14.13
CA ILE A 380 26.91 -2.06 -14.65
C ILE A 380 27.61 -2.85 -13.53
N ASN A 381 28.59 -3.70 -13.88
CA ASN A 381 29.44 -4.50 -12.98
C ASN A 381 28.76 -5.67 -12.24
N GLY A 382 27.43 -5.69 -12.09
CA GLY A 382 26.72 -6.80 -11.44
C GLY A 382 26.98 -6.93 -9.93
N VAL A 383 27.39 -5.84 -9.29
CA VAL A 383 27.65 -5.77 -7.84
C VAL A 383 26.51 -5.02 -7.15
N VAL A 384 25.70 -5.72 -6.37
CA VAL A 384 24.58 -5.15 -5.62
C VAL A 384 25.09 -4.54 -4.31
N VAL A 385 24.63 -3.34 -3.96
CA VAL A 385 24.96 -2.69 -2.69
C VAL A 385 23.73 -2.63 -1.80
N GLN A 386 23.92 -2.91 -0.51
CA GLN A 386 22.91 -2.83 0.54
C GLN A 386 23.36 -1.84 1.62
N TYR A 387 22.47 -0.94 2.04
CA TYR A 387 22.67 -0.01 3.16
C TYR A 387 21.68 -0.30 4.30
N ASP A 388 22.16 -0.43 5.54
CA ASP A 388 21.30 -0.55 6.74
C ASP A 388 20.80 0.82 7.20
N THR A 389 19.49 1.07 7.06
CA THR A 389 18.89 2.36 7.47
C THR A 389 18.92 2.61 8.98
N LYS A 390 19.32 1.61 9.79
CA LYS A 390 19.57 1.79 11.22
C LYS A 390 21.01 2.22 11.55
N GLY A 391 21.92 2.08 10.60
CA GLY A 391 23.32 2.52 10.72
C GLY A 391 23.48 4.03 10.45
N ASP A 392 24.70 4.52 10.66
CA ASP A 392 25.08 5.86 10.18
C ASP A 392 25.36 5.80 8.68
N PHE A 393 24.74 6.70 7.92
CA PHE A 393 24.90 6.81 6.47
C PHE A 393 26.35 7.08 6.05
N ALA A 394 27.10 7.79 6.89
CA ALA A 394 28.50 8.12 6.62
C ALA A 394 29.49 7.02 7.05
N ASP A 395 29.04 5.96 7.74
CA ASP A 395 29.91 4.89 8.20
C ASP A 395 29.90 3.73 7.19
N PRO A 396 31.04 3.39 6.55
CA PRO A 396 31.15 2.25 5.64
C PRO A 396 30.70 0.92 6.25
N ALA A 397 30.73 0.76 7.57
CA ALA A 397 30.24 -0.45 8.24
C ALA A 397 28.72 -0.65 8.15
N SER A 398 27.97 0.41 7.81
CA SER A 398 26.52 0.35 7.53
C SER A 398 26.20 -0.18 6.13
N TRP A 399 27.22 -0.47 5.32
CA TRP A 399 27.08 -0.85 3.92
C TRP A 399 27.71 -2.21 3.64
N ARG A 400 27.13 -2.92 2.67
CA ARG A 400 27.60 -4.24 2.21
C ARG A 400 27.46 -4.34 0.71
N ALA A 401 28.32 -5.14 0.08
CA ALA A 401 28.24 -5.44 -1.35
C ALA A 401 28.18 -6.95 -1.59
N TYR A 402 27.49 -7.35 -2.65
CA TYR A 402 27.42 -8.73 -3.13
C TYR A 402 27.70 -8.78 -4.63
N ASP A 403 28.65 -9.62 -5.03
CA ASP A 403 28.99 -9.85 -6.44
C ASP A 403 28.10 -10.96 -7.02
N ALA A 404 27.09 -10.58 -7.78
CA ALA A 404 26.12 -11.50 -8.37
C ALA A 404 26.53 -12.00 -9.77
N ARG A 405 27.74 -11.68 -10.26
CA ARG A 405 28.20 -12.12 -11.59
C ARG A 405 28.30 -13.65 -11.68
N SER A 406 28.56 -14.34 -10.56
CA SER A 406 28.55 -15.80 -10.49
C SER A 406 27.18 -16.41 -10.82
N LEU A 407 26.11 -15.65 -10.60
CA LEU A 407 24.73 -15.99 -10.94
C LEU A 407 24.34 -15.50 -12.34
N ASN A 408 25.33 -15.07 -13.14
CA ASN A 408 25.13 -14.47 -14.45
C ASN A 408 24.34 -13.14 -14.39
N MET A 409 24.48 -12.37 -13.30
CA MET A 409 23.97 -11.00 -13.26
C MET A 409 24.69 -10.16 -14.31
N GLN A 410 23.91 -9.59 -15.22
CA GLN A 410 24.36 -8.61 -16.20
C GLN A 410 23.78 -7.24 -15.83
N MET A 411 23.51 -6.36 -16.81
CA MET A 411 22.94 -5.04 -16.53
C MET A 411 21.54 -5.17 -15.94
N ASN A 412 21.24 -4.51 -14.83
CA ASN A 412 19.89 -4.51 -14.24
C ASN A 412 19.42 -3.09 -13.93
N VAL A 413 18.10 -2.90 -13.94
CA VAL A 413 17.47 -1.59 -13.79
C VAL A 413 16.38 -1.61 -12.73
N GLY A 414 16.81 -1.33 -11.50
CA GLY A 414 15.94 -1.37 -10.33
C GLY A 414 15.39 -2.76 -10.00
N ALA A 415 14.61 -2.81 -8.92
CA ALA A 415 14.09 -4.06 -8.37
C ALA A 415 12.66 -3.89 -7.83
N VAL A 416 11.97 -5.02 -7.73
CA VAL A 416 10.62 -5.12 -7.14
C VAL A 416 10.73 -5.91 -5.84
N PHE A 417 10.13 -5.42 -4.76
CA PHE A 417 10.03 -6.15 -3.50
C PHE A 417 8.61 -6.69 -3.30
N ASP A 418 8.47 -8.00 -3.06
CA ASP A 418 7.15 -8.63 -2.82
C ASP A 418 6.77 -8.78 -1.35
N GLY A 419 7.66 -8.38 -0.42
CA GLY A 419 7.54 -8.62 1.01
C GLY A 419 8.52 -9.65 1.57
N ARG A 420 9.16 -10.45 0.70
CA ARG A 420 10.24 -11.37 1.05
C ARG A 420 11.39 -11.37 0.05
N TYR A 421 11.08 -11.38 -1.24
CA TYR A 421 12.09 -11.45 -2.28
C TYR A 421 12.23 -10.10 -2.99
N LEU A 422 13.48 -9.76 -3.32
CA LEU A 422 13.80 -8.72 -4.30
C LEU A 422 13.98 -9.36 -5.66
N TYR A 423 13.30 -8.83 -6.68
CA TYR A 423 13.40 -9.28 -8.07
C TYR A 423 14.07 -8.20 -8.90
N PHE A 424 15.20 -8.53 -9.52
CA PHE A 424 16.00 -7.58 -10.30
C PHE A 424 15.52 -7.54 -11.74
N CYS A 425 15.34 -6.34 -12.29
CA CYS A 425 14.85 -6.17 -13.66
C CYS A 425 16.01 -6.25 -14.64
N ALA A 426 16.09 -7.35 -15.38
CA ALA A 426 17.13 -7.62 -16.37
C ALA A 426 17.10 -6.63 -17.54
N TYR A 427 18.20 -5.92 -17.81
CA TYR A 427 18.27 -4.91 -18.87
C TYR A 427 18.95 -5.46 -20.14
N GLY A 428 18.19 -5.62 -21.24
CA GLY A 428 18.74 -6.13 -22.50
C GLY A 428 18.88 -7.65 -22.60
N HIS A 429 18.55 -8.39 -21.55
CA HIS A 429 18.69 -9.85 -21.44
C HIS A 429 17.54 -10.50 -20.63
N SER A 430 17.52 -11.83 -20.52
CA SER A 430 16.44 -12.61 -19.90
C SER A 430 16.81 -13.34 -18.60
N HIS A 431 18.08 -13.25 -18.16
CA HIS A 431 18.52 -13.81 -16.88
C HIS A 431 17.94 -13.01 -15.70
N MET A 432 16.83 -13.50 -15.16
CA MET A 432 16.15 -12.96 -13.99
C MET A 432 16.87 -13.44 -12.73
N ILE A 433 16.99 -12.54 -11.74
CA ILE A 433 17.61 -12.85 -10.45
C ILE A 433 16.67 -12.41 -9.34
N ARG A 434 16.59 -13.23 -8.28
CA ARG A 434 15.97 -12.81 -7.03
C ARG A 434 16.85 -13.07 -5.81
N TYR A 435 16.62 -12.29 -4.76
CA TYR A 435 17.27 -12.41 -3.45
C TYR A 435 16.22 -12.61 -2.36
N ASP A 436 16.39 -13.60 -1.49
CA ASP A 436 15.58 -13.82 -0.28
C ASP A 436 16.07 -12.92 0.87
N THR A 437 15.29 -11.90 1.25
CA THR A 437 15.70 -10.96 2.30
C THR A 437 15.75 -11.57 3.70
N GLN A 438 15.25 -12.80 3.87
CA GLN A 438 15.40 -13.57 5.11
C GLN A 438 16.74 -14.30 5.21
N GLY A 439 17.48 -14.40 4.10
CA GLY A 439 18.80 -15.00 4.03
C GLY A 439 19.94 -14.05 4.41
N ASP A 440 21.17 -14.53 4.31
CA ASP A 440 22.36 -13.67 4.44
C ASP A 440 22.68 -13.06 3.07
N PHE A 441 22.67 -11.73 2.99
CA PHE A 441 22.92 -10.97 1.76
C PHE A 441 24.16 -11.41 1.00
N THR A 442 25.22 -11.82 1.70
CA THR A 442 26.49 -12.21 1.09
C THR A 442 26.62 -13.70 0.78
N ALA A 443 25.59 -14.50 1.03
CA ALA A 443 25.62 -15.94 0.80
C ALA A 443 24.89 -16.31 -0.49
N ASP A 444 25.57 -16.98 -1.43
CA ASP A 444 24.99 -17.45 -2.71
C ASP A 444 23.68 -18.24 -2.54
N ALA A 445 23.52 -18.95 -1.41
CA ALA A 445 22.32 -19.72 -1.10
C ALA A 445 21.06 -18.87 -0.86
N SER A 446 21.19 -17.54 -0.72
CA SER A 446 20.08 -16.60 -0.59
C SER A 446 19.65 -15.99 -1.93
N TRP A 447 20.26 -16.43 -3.04
CA TRP A 447 20.02 -15.89 -4.37
C TRP A 447 19.64 -17.00 -5.36
N GLU A 448 18.77 -16.67 -6.29
CA GLU A 448 18.28 -17.58 -7.32
C GLU A 448 18.29 -16.90 -8.69
N THR A 449 18.46 -17.69 -9.75
CA THR A 449 18.41 -17.19 -11.13
C THR A 449 17.52 -18.08 -12.01
N PHE A 450 16.87 -17.46 -12.99
CA PHE A 450 16.06 -18.12 -13.99
C PHE A 450 16.24 -17.42 -15.34
N ASP A 451 16.37 -18.17 -16.43
CA ASP A 451 16.36 -17.60 -17.78
C ASP A 451 14.94 -17.59 -18.34
N ALA A 452 14.34 -16.40 -18.39
CA ALA A 452 12.96 -16.22 -18.81
C ALA A 452 12.79 -16.09 -20.34
N ALA A 453 13.82 -16.35 -21.14
CA ALA A 453 13.75 -16.23 -22.59
C ALA A 453 12.63 -17.10 -23.20
N ASN A 454 12.00 -16.60 -24.26
CA ASN A 454 10.97 -17.31 -25.03
C ASN A 454 9.72 -17.71 -24.22
N THR A 455 9.47 -17.06 -23.07
CA THR A 455 8.26 -17.30 -22.27
C THR A 455 7.00 -17.07 -23.11
N SER A 456 6.06 -18.01 -23.03
CA SER A 456 4.82 -18.03 -23.84
C SER A 456 5.06 -17.93 -25.36
N GLY A 457 6.24 -18.31 -25.85
CA GLY A 457 6.62 -18.19 -27.26
C GLY A 457 7.01 -16.77 -27.70
N LEU A 458 7.16 -15.84 -26.76
CA LEU A 458 7.55 -14.45 -27.00
C LEU A 458 9.00 -14.19 -26.57
N ASP A 459 9.69 -13.38 -27.36
CA ASP A 459 11.04 -12.93 -27.03
C ASP A 459 11.01 -11.97 -25.83
N THR A 460 11.41 -12.49 -24.68
CA THR A 460 11.27 -11.90 -23.34
C THR A 460 12.63 -11.53 -22.75
N GLY A 461 13.52 -11.03 -23.61
CA GLY A 461 14.79 -10.45 -23.20
C GLY A 461 14.66 -8.95 -22.96
N GLY A 462 14.82 -8.52 -21.71
CA GLY A 462 15.08 -7.13 -21.37
C GLY A 462 13.86 -6.32 -20.92
N PHE A 463 14.07 -5.62 -19.81
CA PHE A 463 13.03 -4.96 -19.04
C PHE A 463 13.59 -3.68 -18.41
N ASP A 464 12.69 -2.76 -18.07
CA ASP A 464 13.02 -1.50 -17.43
C ASP A 464 11.95 -1.15 -16.39
N GLY A 465 12.23 -1.55 -15.15
CA GLY A 465 11.28 -1.51 -14.05
C GLY A 465 10.29 -2.70 -14.02
N GLY A 466 9.50 -2.73 -12.96
CA GLY A 466 8.52 -3.78 -12.71
C GLY A 466 7.56 -3.41 -11.58
N PHE A 467 6.51 -4.17 -11.38
CA PHE A 467 5.59 -3.97 -10.26
C PHE A 467 5.07 -5.28 -9.68
N PHE A 468 4.61 -5.26 -8.43
CA PHE A 468 3.95 -6.39 -7.80
C PHE A 468 2.48 -6.01 -7.54
N ASP A 469 1.55 -6.94 -7.72
CA ASP A 469 0.13 -6.71 -7.47
C ASP A 469 -0.43 -7.52 -6.30
N GLY A 470 0.43 -8.28 -5.62
CA GLY A 470 0.08 -9.19 -4.54
C GLY A 470 0.04 -10.67 -4.94
N CYS A 471 0.12 -10.97 -6.24
CA CYS A 471 0.19 -12.32 -6.79
C CYS A 471 1.35 -12.49 -7.78
N TYR A 472 1.51 -11.54 -8.69
CA TYR A 472 2.50 -11.61 -9.75
C TYR A 472 3.49 -10.44 -9.68
N VAL A 473 4.75 -10.74 -9.93
CA VAL A 473 5.77 -9.72 -10.24
C VAL A 473 5.79 -9.53 -11.74
N TYR A 474 5.53 -8.31 -12.19
CA TYR A 474 5.51 -7.89 -13.58
C TYR A 474 6.81 -7.17 -13.92
N PHE A 475 7.32 -7.41 -15.13
CA PHE A 475 8.48 -6.73 -15.68
C PHE A 475 8.06 -5.93 -16.91
N VAL A 476 8.42 -4.65 -16.92
CA VAL A 476 8.01 -3.70 -17.96
C VAL A 476 8.99 -3.84 -19.13
N PRO A 477 8.52 -4.16 -20.35
CA PRO A 477 9.39 -4.47 -21.49
C PRO A 477 10.12 -3.24 -22.00
N TRP A 478 11.39 -3.43 -22.36
CA TRP A 478 12.26 -2.35 -22.81
C TRP A 478 13.02 -2.71 -24.10
N THR A 479 14.33 -2.96 -23.98
CA THR A 479 15.22 -3.29 -25.07
C THR A 479 15.62 -4.75 -24.96
N ARG A 480 15.68 -5.41 -26.11
CA ARG A 480 16.18 -6.77 -26.24
C ARG A 480 17.45 -6.79 -27.09
N THR A 481 18.29 -7.80 -26.86
CA THR A 481 19.41 -8.07 -27.76
C THR A 481 18.91 -8.63 -29.08
N VAL A 482 19.14 -7.93 -30.20
CA VAL A 482 18.73 -8.38 -31.54
C VAL A 482 19.86 -9.18 -32.20
N PRO A 483 19.65 -10.48 -32.53
CA PRO A 483 20.64 -11.28 -33.24
C PRO A 483 21.01 -10.69 -34.61
N ALA A 484 22.27 -10.90 -35.02
CA ALA A 484 22.75 -10.46 -36.32
C ALA A 484 21.90 -11.05 -37.46
N GLY A 485 21.32 -10.18 -38.30
CA GLY A 485 20.46 -10.57 -39.42
C GLY A 485 18.98 -10.69 -39.07
N GLU A 486 18.57 -10.47 -37.82
CA GLU A 486 17.16 -10.37 -37.45
C GLU A 486 16.61 -8.95 -37.73
N HIS A 487 15.43 -8.87 -38.34
CA HIS A 487 14.80 -7.60 -38.74
C HIS A 487 13.76 -7.08 -37.73
N LYS A 488 13.70 -7.65 -36.53
CA LYS A 488 12.77 -7.22 -35.48
C LYS A 488 13.33 -6.01 -34.71
N SER A 489 12.41 -5.20 -34.16
CA SER A 489 12.71 -4.00 -33.34
C SER A 489 13.50 -4.36 -32.07
N THR A 490 14.49 -3.54 -31.73
CA THR A 490 15.23 -3.55 -30.46
C THR A 490 14.31 -3.26 -29.28
N TYR A 491 13.35 -2.35 -29.45
CA TYR A 491 12.31 -2.11 -28.45
C TYR A 491 11.11 -3.03 -28.66
N HIS A 492 10.59 -3.62 -27.59
CA HIS A 492 9.44 -4.53 -27.62
C HIS A 492 8.38 -4.13 -26.59
N ALA A 493 7.26 -4.86 -26.59
CA ALA A 493 6.17 -4.72 -25.63
C ALA A 493 5.71 -6.08 -25.09
N ASN A 494 6.65 -7.03 -25.03
CA ASN A 494 6.40 -8.36 -24.48
C ASN A 494 6.50 -8.28 -22.95
N PHE A 495 5.40 -7.90 -22.29
CA PHE A 495 5.31 -7.89 -20.84
C PHE A 495 5.51 -9.30 -20.30
N LEU A 496 6.33 -9.42 -19.26
CA LEU A 496 6.59 -10.68 -18.57
C LEU A 496 6.01 -10.59 -17.16
N ARG A 497 5.44 -11.67 -16.65
CA ARG A 497 5.10 -11.78 -15.23
C ARG A 497 5.48 -13.15 -14.65
N TYR A 498 5.87 -13.13 -13.39
CA TYR A 498 6.17 -14.30 -12.56
C TYR A 498 5.08 -14.49 -11.51
N ASP A 499 4.53 -15.69 -11.43
CA ASP A 499 3.63 -16.14 -10.38
C ASP A 499 4.42 -16.53 -9.13
N THR A 500 4.37 -15.67 -8.12
CA THR A 500 5.10 -15.84 -6.85
C THR A 500 4.63 -17.04 -6.01
N ARG A 501 3.55 -17.72 -6.42
CA ARG A 501 3.07 -18.96 -5.78
C ARG A 501 3.79 -20.20 -6.29
N GLY A 502 4.39 -20.12 -7.49
CA GLY A 502 5.18 -21.19 -8.09
C GLY A 502 6.66 -21.08 -7.77
N ALA A 503 7.44 -22.11 -8.10
CA ALA A 503 8.90 -22.04 -7.98
C ALA A 503 9.48 -21.07 -9.03
N PHE A 504 10.55 -20.36 -8.67
CA PHE A 504 11.15 -19.34 -9.54
C PHE A 504 11.81 -19.92 -10.78
N ASP A 505 12.39 -21.12 -10.62
CA ASP A 505 13.04 -21.87 -11.70
C ASP A 505 12.07 -22.74 -12.52
N ASP A 506 10.77 -22.74 -12.18
CA ASP A 506 9.74 -23.46 -12.94
C ASP A 506 9.18 -22.58 -14.07
N PRO A 507 9.39 -22.95 -15.36
CA PRO A 507 8.84 -22.19 -16.48
C PRO A 507 7.31 -22.06 -16.48
N GLN A 508 6.58 -22.92 -15.76
CA GLN A 508 5.11 -22.80 -15.63
C GLN A 508 4.68 -21.63 -14.75
N SER A 509 5.59 -21.09 -13.94
CA SER A 509 5.35 -19.90 -13.12
C SER A 509 5.46 -18.60 -13.92
N TRP A 510 5.82 -18.65 -15.21
CA TRP A 510 6.09 -17.48 -16.02
C TRP A 510 5.14 -17.38 -17.21
N THR A 511 4.59 -16.18 -17.44
CA THR A 511 3.70 -15.90 -18.56
C THR A 511 4.08 -14.58 -19.21
N ALA A 512 3.97 -14.49 -20.53
CA ALA A 512 4.22 -13.26 -21.28
C ALA A 512 3.03 -12.86 -22.16
N HIS A 513 2.93 -11.57 -22.45
CA HIS A 513 1.92 -10.99 -23.34
C HIS A 513 2.51 -9.89 -24.22
N ASP A 514 2.15 -9.88 -25.50
CA ASP A 514 2.54 -8.84 -26.45
C ASP A 514 1.50 -7.71 -26.45
N ALA A 515 1.87 -6.57 -25.86
CA ALA A 515 1.08 -5.36 -25.81
C ALA A 515 1.52 -4.31 -26.85
N SER A 516 2.18 -4.71 -27.95
CA SER A 516 2.77 -3.78 -28.93
C SER A 516 1.75 -2.99 -29.74
N THR A 517 0.50 -3.46 -29.76
CA THR A 517 -0.65 -2.75 -30.32
C THR A 517 -1.81 -2.81 -29.33
N THR A 518 -2.24 -1.68 -28.81
CA THR A 518 -3.36 -1.58 -27.85
C THR A 518 -4.22 -0.36 -28.21
N ASP A 519 -5.54 -0.52 -28.20
CA ASP A 519 -6.49 0.53 -28.60
C ASP A 519 -6.20 1.17 -29.97
N GLY A 520 -5.63 0.39 -30.89
CA GLY A 520 -5.22 0.86 -32.23
C GLY A 520 -3.97 1.74 -32.25
N LEU A 521 -3.31 1.92 -31.11
CA LEU A 521 -2.05 2.64 -30.96
C LEU A 521 -0.86 1.68 -30.99
N LYS A 522 0.27 2.15 -31.51
CA LYS A 522 1.57 1.49 -31.34
C LYS A 522 2.07 1.75 -29.92
N THR A 523 2.28 0.70 -29.15
CA THR A 523 2.56 0.76 -27.72
C THR A 523 3.81 -0.04 -27.41
N VAL A 524 4.98 0.54 -27.73
CA VAL A 524 6.31 -0.06 -27.50
C VAL A 524 7.22 0.96 -26.81
N GLY A 525 8.25 0.50 -26.09
CA GLY A 525 9.26 1.39 -25.50
C GLY A 525 8.80 2.10 -24.23
N TYR A 526 8.64 1.33 -23.14
CA TYR A 526 8.23 1.84 -21.83
C TYR A 526 9.36 1.73 -20.81
N ASN A 527 9.53 2.78 -20.00
CA ASN A 527 10.51 2.84 -18.93
C ASN A 527 9.79 2.97 -17.59
N ALA A 528 9.74 1.88 -16.82
CA ALA A 528 9.04 1.76 -15.55
C ALA A 528 7.58 2.29 -15.62
N GLY A 529 7.03 2.72 -14.48
CA GLY A 529 5.68 3.24 -14.39
C GLY A 529 5.22 3.41 -12.95
N ALA A 530 3.91 3.58 -12.77
CA ALA A 530 3.27 3.66 -11.45
C ALA A 530 2.14 2.64 -11.34
N PHE A 531 1.93 2.11 -10.14
CA PHE A 531 0.80 1.22 -9.82
C PHE A 531 -0.12 1.90 -8.81
N ASP A 532 -1.41 2.00 -9.11
CA ASP A 532 -2.40 2.68 -8.26
C ASP A 532 -3.10 1.74 -7.25
N GLY A 533 -2.73 0.45 -7.25
CA GLY A 533 -3.37 -0.61 -6.49
C GLY A 533 -4.24 -1.56 -7.33
N ARG A 534 -4.66 -1.14 -8.54
CA ARG A 534 -5.37 -1.95 -9.54
C ARG A 534 -4.77 -1.82 -10.94
N TYR A 535 -4.46 -0.61 -11.38
CA TYR A 535 -3.91 -0.33 -12.69
C TYR A 535 -2.43 0.00 -12.60
N PHE A 536 -1.64 -0.61 -13.47
CA PHE A 536 -0.29 -0.17 -13.78
C PHE A 536 -0.32 0.81 -14.95
N TYR A 537 0.47 1.88 -14.88
CA TYR A 537 0.60 2.94 -15.88
C TYR A 537 2.06 3.05 -16.34
N GLY A 538 2.35 2.67 -17.58
CA GLY A 538 3.70 2.70 -18.13
C GLY A 538 4.17 4.11 -18.48
N ALA A 539 5.45 4.41 -18.23
CA ALA A 539 6.07 5.66 -18.68
C ALA A 539 6.56 5.51 -20.13
N SER A 540 5.99 6.29 -21.04
CA SER A 540 6.29 6.18 -22.48
C SER A 540 7.59 6.89 -22.84
N LEU A 541 8.40 6.24 -23.68
CA LEU A 541 9.67 6.80 -24.12
C LEU A 541 9.86 6.65 -25.64
N TYR A 542 10.39 5.53 -26.15
CA TYR A 542 10.78 5.39 -27.56
C TYR A 542 9.63 4.98 -28.48
N ASP A 543 9.47 5.64 -29.63
CA ASP A 543 8.54 5.22 -30.68
C ASP A 543 9.13 4.11 -31.58
N GLY A 544 9.65 3.04 -30.98
CA GLY A 544 10.33 1.93 -31.68
C GLY A 544 11.71 2.31 -32.24
N GLU A 545 12.06 1.77 -33.41
CA GLU A 545 13.36 2.01 -34.04
C GLU A 545 13.48 3.45 -34.58
N GLY A 546 14.16 4.32 -33.83
CA GLY A 546 14.42 5.72 -34.21
C GLY A 546 14.78 6.60 -33.00
N ASP A 547 14.91 7.91 -33.25
CA ASP A 547 15.26 8.91 -32.22
C ASP A 547 14.03 9.67 -31.67
N ALA A 548 12.83 9.30 -32.12
CA ALA A 548 11.57 9.93 -31.74
C ALA A 548 10.98 9.33 -30.46
N TYR A 549 10.43 10.19 -29.60
CA TYR A 549 9.70 9.79 -28.41
C TYR A 549 8.19 10.01 -28.55
N HIS A 550 7.38 9.37 -27.70
CA HIS A 550 5.92 9.51 -27.70
C HIS A 550 5.31 9.71 -26.31
N GLY A 551 4.02 10.07 -26.30
CA GLY A 551 3.19 10.23 -25.09
C GLY A 551 2.05 9.21 -24.99
N ARG A 552 2.10 8.12 -25.78
CA ARG A 552 1.14 7.01 -25.72
C ARG A 552 1.33 6.19 -24.44
N VAL A 553 0.53 6.50 -23.42
CA VAL A 553 0.51 5.81 -22.13
C VAL A 553 -0.19 4.48 -22.30
N LEU A 554 0.46 3.41 -21.86
CA LEU A 554 -0.12 2.07 -21.76
C LEU A 554 -0.52 1.82 -20.31
N ARG A 555 -1.67 1.18 -20.11
CA ARG A 555 -2.21 0.81 -18.81
C ARG A 555 -2.61 -0.66 -18.79
N TYR A 556 -2.37 -1.35 -17.69
CA TYR A 556 -2.80 -2.74 -17.48
C TYR A 556 -3.70 -2.85 -16.25
N ASP A 557 -4.83 -3.55 -16.35
CA ASP A 557 -5.73 -3.86 -15.24
C ASP A 557 -5.32 -5.18 -14.56
N THR A 558 -5.03 -5.16 -13.26
CA THR A 558 -4.64 -6.38 -12.52
C THR A 558 -5.83 -7.09 -11.89
N ALA A 559 -7.00 -6.47 -11.77
CA ALA A 559 -8.11 -7.01 -10.98
C ALA A 559 -9.44 -7.11 -11.74
N GLY A 560 -9.67 -6.24 -12.73
CA GLY A 560 -10.96 -6.15 -13.40
C GLY A 560 -12.09 -5.86 -12.41
N CYS A 561 -13.20 -6.60 -12.52
CA CYS A 561 -14.31 -6.53 -11.57
C CYS A 561 -14.13 -7.40 -10.32
N ASN A 562 -13.04 -8.17 -10.21
CA ASN A 562 -12.81 -9.13 -9.11
C ASN A 562 -12.29 -8.49 -7.81
N ALA A 563 -12.49 -7.19 -7.65
CA ALA A 563 -12.07 -6.42 -6.50
C ALA A 563 -13.15 -5.44 -6.08
N SER A 564 -13.37 -5.30 -4.77
CA SER A 564 -14.30 -4.34 -4.17
C SER A 564 -13.61 -3.39 -3.19
N PHE A 565 -12.84 -3.93 -2.25
CA PHE A 565 -12.08 -3.12 -1.28
C PHE A 565 -10.87 -3.87 -0.74
N SER A 566 -9.91 -3.12 -0.21
CA SER A 566 -8.76 -3.64 0.52
C SER A 566 -8.34 -2.62 1.58
N LEU A 567 -8.40 -3.02 2.86
CA LEU A 567 -7.73 -2.33 3.95
C LEU A 567 -6.34 -2.95 4.11
N ARG A 568 -5.29 -2.13 4.11
CA ARG A 568 -3.90 -2.58 4.10
C ARG A 568 -3.10 -1.92 5.22
N TYR A 569 -2.16 -2.66 5.81
CA TYR A 569 -1.22 -2.17 6.82
C TYR A 569 -0.10 -1.34 6.18
N GLY A 570 0.30 -1.76 4.98
CA GLY A 570 1.27 -1.11 4.11
C GLY A 570 0.84 -1.35 2.68
N ASP A 571 1.06 -0.33 1.86
CA ASP A 571 0.97 -0.41 0.40
C ASP A 571 2.30 0.03 -0.19
N TYR A 572 2.44 -0.16 -1.50
CA TYR A 572 3.70 0.08 -2.18
C TYR A 572 4.19 1.52 -2.04
N GLY A 573 5.51 1.63 -1.84
CA GLY A 573 6.29 2.83 -2.18
C GLY A 573 6.46 3.03 -3.70
N HIS A 574 5.64 2.40 -4.53
CA HIS A 574 5.65 2.39 -5.99
C HIS A 574 6.78 1.56 -6.62
N ASN A 575 6.51 0.25 -6.76
CA ASN A 575 7.37 -0.64 -7.52
C ASN A 575 7.53 -0.16 -8.97
N GLY A 576 8.78 -0.21 -9.43
CA GLY A 576 9.24 0.23 -10.74
C GLY A 576 10.74 0.39 -10.83
N GLY A 577 11.49 0.21 -9.73
CA GLY A 577 12.94 0.33 -9.70
C GLY A 577 13.45 1.78 -9.67
N LEU A 578 12.76 2.70 -10.33
CA LEU A 578 13.17 4.10 -10.51
C LEU A 578 12.44 5.09 -9.60
N CYS A 579 11.39 4.63 -8.91
CA CYS A 579 10.45 5.47 -8.17
C CYS A 579 10.30 5.00 -6.73
N ALA A 580 9.85 5.90 -5.86
CA ALA A 580 9.68 5.64 -4.44
C ALA A 580 8.43 6.33 -3.86
N ALA A 581 8.03 5.90 -2.67
CA ALA A 581 6.99 6.54 -1.88
C ALA A 581 7.05 6.13 -0.44
N VAL A 582 6.47 6.97 0.40
CA VAL A 582 6.37 6.69 1.82
C VAL A 582 5.27 5.64 2.06
N PRO A 583 5.62 4.48 2.65
CA PRO A 583 4.64 3.45 2.98
C PRO A 583 3.75 3.87 4.16
N GLY A 584 2.63 3.18 4.31
CA GLY A 584 1.77 3.29 5.49
C GLY A 584 0.41 2.63 5.26
N PRO A 585 -0.45 2.61 6.29
CA PRO A 585 -1.79 2.07 6.16
C PRO A 585 -2.54 2.74 5.03
N SER A 586 -3.27 1.94 4.25
CA SER A 586 -4.06 2.42 3.12
C SER A 586 -5.43 1.75 3.09
N PHE A 587 -6.37 2.44 2.46
CA PHE A 587 -7.69 1.92 2.19
C PHE A 587 -8.05 2.20 0.73
N LEU A 588 -8.39 1.12 0.02
CA LEU A 588 -8.75 1.16 -1.38
C LEU A 588 -10.18 0.64 -1.53
N VAL A 589 -10.95 1.30 -2.39
CA VAL A 589 -12.22 0.77 -2.91
C VAL A 589 -12.17 0.76 -4.43
N ASN A 590 -12.68 -0.30 -5.03
CA ASN A 590 -12.83 -0.41 -6.46
C ASN A 590 -14.28 -0.10 -6.82
N THR A 591 -14.48 0.89 -7.68
CA THR A 591 -15.81 1.35 -8.06
C THR A 591 -16.10 1.09 -9.54
N THR A 592 -17.34 1.33 -9.95
CA THR A 592 -17.76 1.36 -11.36
C THR A 592 -17.02 2.42 -12.19
N LYS A 593 -16.35 3.39 -11.55
CA LYS A 593 -15.52 4.42 -12.20
C LYS A 593 -14.01 4.15 -12.10
N GLY A 594 -13.61 3.06 -11.44
CA GLY A 594 -12.20 2.75 -11.18
C GLY A 594 -11.86 2.78 -9.68
N PRO A 595 -10.57 2.56 -9.34
CA PRO A 595 -10.11 2.54 -7.97
C PRO A 595 -10.13 3.96 -7.36
N CYS A 596 -10.50 4.02 -6.09
CA CYS A 596 -10.24 5.17 -5.25
C CYS A 596 -9.41 4.69 -4.07
N SER A 597 -8.34 5.40 -3.73
CA SER A 597 -7.45 5.02 -2.65
C SER A 597 -7.11 6.19 -1.74
N ILE A 598 -6.69 5.85 -0.53
CA ILE A 598 -6.15 6.80 0.41
C ILE A 598 -5.14 6.11 1.33
N ALA A 599 -4.10 6.82 1.76
CA ALA A 599 -3.09 6.29 2.65
C ALA A 599 -2.70 7.31 3.72
N ALA A 600 -2.14 6.80 4.82
CA ALA A 600 -1.62 7.62 5.92
C ALA A 600 -0.26 8.24 5.60
N HIS A 601 0.49 7.68 4.63
CA HIS A 601 1.88 8.05 4.30
C HIS A 601 2.78 8.13 5.53
N GLN A 602 2.58 7.19 6.44
CA GLN A 602 3.36 7.06 7.66
C GLN A 602 3.25 5.60 8.14
N ALA A 603 4.39 4.97 8.39
CA ALA A 603 4.43 3.66 9.00
C ALA A 603 3.88 3.71 10.44
N LEU A 604 3.17 2.66 10.84
CA LEU A 604 2.72 2.51 12.23
C LEU A 604 3.88 2.12 13.15
N THR A 605 3.85 2.60 14.38
CA THR A 605 4.79 2.17 15.41
C THR A 605 4.57 0.70 15.79
N PRO A 606 5.56 0.02 16.40
CA PRO A 606 5.33 -1.32 16.95
C PRO A 606 4.25 -1.29 18.03
N GLY A 607 3.33 -2.26 18.01
CA GLY A 607 2.24 -2.36 18.98
C GLY A 607 0.89 -2.64 18.35
N TRP A 608 -0.15 -2.75 19.20
CA TRP A 608 -1.53 -2.88 18.76
C TRP A 608 -2.08 -1.54 18.28
N HIS A 609 -2.63 -1.53 17.08
CA HIS A 609 -3.28 -0.39 16.46
C HIS A 609 -4.67 -0.79 15.97
N HIS A 610 -5.61 0.14 16.05
CA HIS A 610 -6.91 0.01 15.40
C HIS A 610 -6.89 0.76 14.08
N VAL A 611 -7.14 0.08 12.97
CA VAL A 611 -7.19 0.71 11.63
C VAL A 611 -8.59 0.55 11.07
N ALA A 612 -9.16 1.62 10.53
CA ALA A 612 -10.48 1.57 9.88
C ALA A 612 -10.54 2.39 8.58
N GLY A 613 -11.13 1.79 7.55
CA GLY A 613 -11.48 2.43 6.28
C GLY A 613 -12.99 2.64 6.17
N VAL A 614 -13.42 3.85 5.78
CA VAL A 614 -14.84 4.17 5.56
C VAL A 614 -15.02 4.68 4.14
N TYR A 615 -16.05 4.18 3.46
CA TYR A 615 -16.52 4.70 2.19
C TYR A 615 -18.02 4.95 2.23
N ASN A 616 -18.45 6.14 1.82
CA ASN A 616 -19.87 6.55 1.82
C ASN A 616 -20.45 6.78 0.40
N GLY A 617 -19.81 6.22 -0.63
CA GLY A 617 -20.18 6.48 -2.03
C GLY A 617 -19.61 7.77 -2.63
N ARG A 618 -18.98 8.64 -1.83
CA ARG A 618 -18.44 9.95 -2.26
C ARG A 618 -17.08 10.32 -1.64
N THR A 619 -16.72 9.70 -0.53
CA THR A 619 -15.55 10.05 0.26
C THR A 619 -14.98 8.79 0.90
N LEU A 620 -13.65 8.69 0.86
CA LEU A 620 -12.88 7.72 1.61
C LEU A 620 -12.32 8.40 2.85
N LYS A 621 -12.39 7.71 3.99
CA LYS A 621 -11.70 8.11 5.22
C LYS A 621 -10.87 6.95 5.74
N LEU A 622 -9.68 7.26 6.23
CA LEU A 622 -8.81 6.32 6.93
C LEU A 622 -8.59 6.79 8.37
N TRP A 623 -8.78 5.88 9.30
CA TRP A 623 -8.66 6.09 10.72
C TRP A 623 -7.59 5.18 11.30
N VAL A 624 -6.79 5.72 12.21
CA VAL A 624 -5.83 4.98 13.03
C VAL A 624 -6.04 5.40 14.47
N ASP A 625 -6.26 4.44 15.37
CA ASP A 625 -6.42 4.65 16.81
C ASP A 625 -7.48 5.70 17.18
N GLY A 626 -8.63 5.63 16.48
CA GLY A 626 -9.74 6.55 16.68
C GLY A 626 -9.50 7.97 16.16
N ARG A 627 -8.38 8.23 15.46
CA ARG A 627 -8.06 9.51 14.80
C ARG A 627 -8.19 9.40 13.28
N LEU A 628 -8.84 10.37 12.66
CA LEU A 628 -8.86 10.52 11.20
C LEU A 628 -7.45 10.91 10.75
N VAL A 629 -6.81 10.05 9.95
CA VAL A 629 -5.45 10.29 9.44
C VAL A 629 -5.44 10.75 7.99
N ALA A 630 -6.45 10.38 7.20
CA ALA A 630 -6.59 10.83 5.83
C ALA A 630 -8.06 10.86 5.39
N GLU A 631 -8.41 11.80 4.52
CA GLU A 631 -9.72 11.93 3.87
C GLU A 631 -9.56 12.37 2.41
N ARG A 632 -10.34 11.78 1.50
CA ARG A 632 -10.30 12.09 0.06
C ARG A 632 -11.66 11.89 -0.60
N SER A 633 -12.02 12.79 -1.50
CA SER A 633 -13.18 12.59 -2.37
C SER A 633 -12.92 11.47 -3.37
N GLY A 634 -13.92 10.62 -3.59
CA GLY A 634 -13.92 9.55 -4.57
C GLY A 634 -15.34 9.02 -4.69
N ALA A 635 -15.88 8.96 -5.90
CA ALA A 635 -17.30 8.63 -6.09
C ALA A 635 -17.49 7.50 -7.09
N GLY A 636 -18.47 6.66 -6.84
CA GLY A 636 -18.80 5.52 -7.69
C GLY A 636 -19.39 4.38 -6.88
N SER A 637 -20.15 3.52 -7.55
CA SER A 637 -20.73 2.34 -6.90
C SER A 637 -19.65 1.31 -6.69
N LEU A 638 -19.62 0.66 -5.51
CA LEU A 638 -18.68 -0.42 -5.24
C LEU A 638 -18.88 -1.55 -6.26
N GLN A 639 -17.79 -2.12 -6.74
CA GLN A 639 -17.84 -3.29 -7.60
C GLN A 639 -18.28 -4.50 -6.78
N ASP A 640 -19.47 -5.01 -7.04
CA ASP A 640 -19.94 -6.26 -6.46
C ASP A 640 -19.41 -7.45 -7.27
N ASN A 641 -18.92 -8.47 -6.58
CA ASN A 641 -18.26 -9.61 -7.21
C ASN A 641 -18.24 -10.83 -6.28
N GLN A 642 -17.76 -11.95 -6.81
CA GLN A 642 -17.70 -13.22 -6.08
C GLN A 642 -16.35 -13.49 -5.40
N ALA A 643 -15.42 -12.51 -5.38
CA ALA A 643 -14.16 -12.68 -4.66
C ALA A 643 -14.44 -12.85 -3.14
N PRO A 644 -13.73 -13.75 -2.45
CA PRO A 644 -13.92 -13.94 -1.01
C PRO A 644 -13.42 -12.74 -0.21
N VAL A 645 -13.96 -12.54 0.98
CA VAL A 645 -13.35 -11.66 1.98
C VAL A 645 -12.23 -12.44 2.67
N THR A 646 -11.02 -11.88 2.64
CA THR A 646 -9.79 -12.46 3.18
C THR A 646 -9.26 -11.59 4.30
N ILE A 647 -8.62 -12.20 5.29
CA ILE A 647 -7.98 -11.53 6.43
C ILE A 647 -6.50 -11.88 6.41
N GLY A 648 -5.64 -10.87 6.49
CA GLY A 648 -4.17 -11.02 6.51
C GLY A 648 -3.52 -11.34 5.17
N GLY A 649 -4.25 -11.32 4.05
CA GLY A 649 -3.71 -11.58 2.71
C GLY A 649 -4.71 -11.21 1.60
N LEU A 650 -4.34 -11.44 0.34
CA LEU A 650 -5.25 -11.34 -0.81
C LEU A 650 -5.82 -12.72 -1.19
N ALA A 651 -6.96 -12.72 -1.88
CA ALA A 651 -7.52 -13.95 -2.42
C ALA A 651 -6.56 -14.57 -3.45
N ASN A 652 -6.12 -15.80 -3.18
CA ASN A 652 -5.18 -16.55 -4.01
C ASN A 652 -3.84 -15.81 -4.26
N GLY A 653 -3.42 -14.91 -3.37
CA GLY A 653 -2.17 -14.15 -3.49
C GLY A 653 -1.08 -14.55 -2.50
N SER A 654 0.16 -14.17 -2.79
CA SER A 654 1.33 -14.38 -1.94
C SER A 654 1.59 -13.21 -0.99
N ALA A 655 1.02 -12.03 -1.27
CA ALA A 655 1.05 -10.91 -0.33
C ALA A 655 0.32 -11.25 0.96
N GLN A 656 1.02 -11.08 2.07
CA GLN A 656 0.54 -11.40 3.41
C GLN A 656 0.90 -10.26 4.37
N PHE A 657 0.09 -10.07 5.41
CA PHE A 657 0.45 -9.22 6.53
C PHE A 657 1.42 -9.95 7.47
N HIS A 658 2.56 -9.32 7.76
CA HIS A 658 3.58 -9.86 8.66
C HIS A 658 3.34 -9.39 10.11
N GLY A 659 2.25 -9.85 10.70
CA GLY A 659 1.87 -9.51 12.07
C GLY A 659 0.68 -10.31 12.55
N GLN A 660 0.01 -9.82 13.59
CA GLN A 660 -1.22 -10.43 14.12
C GLN A 660 -2.42 -9.56 13.77
N VAL A 661 -3.47 -10.18 13.21
CA VAL A 661 -4.77 -9.54 13.07
C VAL A 661 -5.67 -10.04 14.19
N GLY A 662 -6.19 -9.11 14.98
CA GLY A 662 -7.18 -9.36 16.03
C GLY A 662 -8.59 -9.20 15.50
N GLY A 663 -9.45 -8.52 16.27
CA GLY A 663 -10.85 -8.31 15.92
C GLY A 663 -11.03 -7.61 14.57
N VAL A 664 -11.87 -8.19 13.71
CA VAL A 664 -12.20 -7.67 12.37
C VAL A 664 -13.70 -7.44 12.28
N ARG A 665 -14.09 -6.31 11.69
CA ARG A 665 -15.49 -6.00 11.38
C ARG A 665 -15.61 -5.40 9.98
N VAL A 666 -16.57 -5.89 9.21
CA VAL A 666 -16.95 -5.30 7.92
C VAL A 666 -18.44 -4.96 7.97
N ALA A 667 -18.74 -3.67 8.00
CA ALA A 667 -20.08 -3.15 7.92
C ALA A 667 -20.43 -2.74 6.48
N THR A 668 -21.64 -3.03 6.04
CA THR A 668 -22.18 -2.65 4.72
C THR A 668 -22.80 -1.25 4.73
N VAL A 669 -22.37 -0.41 5.68
CA VAL A 669 -22.79 0.98 5.87
C VAL A 669 -21.58 1.85 6.22
N ALA A 670 -21.64 3.14 5.91
CA ALA A 670 -20.62 4.10 6.35
C ALA A 670 -20.85 4.49 7.82
N ARG A 671 -19.94 4.09 8.72
CA ARG A 671 -19.98 4.52 10.12
C ARG A 671 -19.52 5.96 10.24
N SER A 672 -20.19 6.70 11.13
CA SER A 672 -19.86 8.11 11.37
C SER A 672 -18.54 8.27 12.13
N ASP A 673 -17.95 9.46 12.04
CA ASP A 673 -16.74 9.83 12.79
C ASP A 673 -16.92 9.62 14.30
N ASP A 674 -18.11 9.93 14.81
CA ASP A 674 -18.45 9.77 16.23
C ASP A 674 -18.64 8.30 16.61
N TRP A 675 -19.21 7.48 15.72
CA TRP A 675 -19.30 6.03 15.90
C TRP A 675 -17.92 5.41 16.07
N LEU A 676 -16.98 5.72 15.16
CA LEU A 676 -15.64 5.14 15.17
C LEU A 676 -14.85 5.54 16.41
N LYS A 677 -14.94 6.82 16.83
CA LYS A 677 -14.28 7.27 18.07
C LYS A 677 -14.89 6.58 19.30
N THR A 678 -16.22 6.44 19.34
CA THR A 678 -16.92 5.76 20.44
C THR A 678 -16.54 4.27 20.49
N ALA A 679 -16.52 3.59 19.34
CA ALA A 679 -16.12 2.20 19.21
C ALA A 679 -14.66 1.98 19.63
N TYR A 680 -13.74 2.82 19.18
CA TYR A 680 -12.35 2.76 19.60
C TYR A 680 -12.19 2.89 21.12
N GLN A 681 -12.87 3.86 21.75
CA GLN A 681 -12.80 4.04 23.20
C GLN A 681 -13.36 2.83 23.97
N ASN A 682 -14.48 2.27 23.52
CA ASN A 682 -15.05 1.08 24.14
C ASN A 682 -14.15 -0.15 23.97
N LEU A 683 -13.45 -0.29 22.85
CA LEU A 683 -12.54 -1.40 22.60
C LEU A 683 -11.23 -1.31 23.41
N VAL A 684 -10.67 -0.11 23.57
CA VAL A 684 -9.41 0.10 24.31
C VAL A 684 -9.60 0.05 25.82
N ASP A 685 -10.72 0.56 26.31
CA ASP A 685 -11.05 0.62 27.74
C ASP A 685 -12.50 0.18 28.00
N PRO A 686 -12.85 -1.11 27.80
CA PRO A 686 -14.21 -1.59 27.99
C PRO A 686 -14.68 -1.44 29.44
N GLN A 687 -13.78 -1.64 30.41
CA GLN A 687 -14.08 -1.52 31.84
C GLN A 687 -14.31 -0.07 32.27
N GLY A 688 -13.59 0.90 31.70
CA GLY A 688 -13.85 2.32 31.96
C GLY A 688 -15.09 2.86 31.23
N PHE A 689 -15.69 2.06 30.35
CA PHE A 689 -16.95 2.38 29.67
C PHE A 689 -18.19 2.04 30.51
N ILE A 690 -18.05 1.10 31.46
CA ILE A 690 -19.17 0.53 32.23
C ILE A 690 -18.82 0.51 33.72
N ARG A 691 -19.69 1.10 34.53
CA ARG A 691 -19.64 0.96 36.00
C ARG A 691 -20.60 -0.15 36.44
N LEU A 692 -20.07 -1.18 37.11
CA LEU A 692 -20.93 -2.15 37.82
C LEU A 692 -21.50 -1.51 39.09
N GLU A 693 -22.82 -1.64 39.26
CA GLU A 693 -23.50 -1.28 40.50
C GLU A 693 -23.65 -2.49 41.44
N LYS A 694 -24.29 -2.28 42.58
CA LYS A 694 -24.55 -3.36 43.55
C LYS A 694 -25.51 -4.40 42.97
N GLU A 695 -25.23 -5.68 43.23
CA GLU A 695 -26.16 -6.79 42.91
C GLU A 695 -27.51 -6.58 43.60
N GLU A 696 -28.57 -6.90 42.86
CA GLU A 696 -29.94 -6.86 43.33
C GLU A 696 -30.56 -8.26 43.26
N GLN A 697 -31.28 -8.64 44.32
CA GLN A 697 -32.18 -9.80 44.26
C GLN A 697 -33.49 -9.39 43.61
N VAL A 698 -33.93 -10.18 42.63
CA VAL A 698 -35.20 -9.98 41.94
C VAL A 698 -36.26 -10.74 42.73
N ALA A 699 -37.29 -10.04 43.21
CA ALA A 699 -38.41 -10.68 43.88
C ALA A 699 -39.15 -11.60 42.89
N ILE A 700 -39.20 -12.89 43.21
CA ILE A 700 -39.85 -13.95 42.43
C ILE A 700 -41.37 -13.90 42.62
#